data_AF-A0A061H4N3-F1
#
_entry.id   AF-A0A061H4N3-F1
#
_cell.length_a   1.000
_cell.length_b   1.000
_cell.length_c   1.000
_cell.angle_alpha   90.00
_cell.angle_beta   90.00
_cell.angle_gamma   90.00
#
_symmetry.space_group_name_H-M   'P 1'
#
loop_
_entity.id
_entity.type
_entity.pdbx_description
1 polymer ?
#
loop_
_entity_poly.entity_id
_entity_poly.type
_entity_poly.pdbx_seq_one_letter_code
_entity_poly.pdbx_strand_id
1 'polypeptide(L)'
;MCRDQDCPHRIISCRDIHRPSSALPDRSLDQDRDRQQDASYSVQTSPDSSSGLPPPSNTTNKLGLHHSIALLYLRTLPSVPSLVQGPSSPNENLCKARRKKRIMVAKGLHSHHPDAIAARSGAAGRVAAESPAEATTSKPLEGAASRAALADPQVSFLHTQSQLPEISSDETASVASSDGGSQHGIDSDSLRALFASSMSQLYKSEVPLYGDLLDIVADVNGDMMIQHPSLVSDDEISRLNVERHGAVRVGTPAELAFLSRIFRVLGMRSVGYYDLWADAGLPIHSTAFRPIGSTELMKNPFRIFCSLLRIELIGDLETRQLAERLLASRRIASPRCVELLEKLEASIKPGEADNGDDILRVPHFLAVPREDALEFIEECLQIFKWHSHTNVSKADYELLKTAHPLVADIVSFRGPHINHLTPRTLDIDEVQREMGRRGIDAKEIVEGPPPRINPIYLRQTSFHALSEQVSFSNPFDSSARVSGHHTARFGEIEQRGQALTGKGADLYDEVMRAVHRSKFDLERDQARKASSEEYMAILRREFDNRFTDDADEIRRQGLGFFRYRIVGDARTMSPRVSSGLDEEGNNVLESLIRSGNVVAEPIVFEDFLPASAAGIFQSNLKGPSSPASSTASSDARKAATKSESEEAKKRLEAAVGTPLLDPFELYSKQEVGSLEAVAKAAGLGAIVDLF
;
A
#
# COMPACT_ATOMS: atom_id res chain seq x y z
N MET A 1 -27.53 61.28 -33.76
CA MET A 1 -28.28 61.42 -35.03
C MET A 1 -29.07 60.14 -35.25
N CYS A 2 -30.30 60.27 -35.74
CA CYS A 2 -31.19 59.25 -36.31
C CYS A 2 -30.47 58.21 -37.22
N ARG A 3 -30.95 56.99 -37.45
CA ARG A 3 -32.24 56.32 -37.10
C ARG A 3 -32.17 54.80 -37.41
N ASP A 4 -33.01 54.01 -36.72
CA ASP A 4 -33.94 52.94 -37.18
C ASP A 4 -33.44 51.80 -38.12
N GLN A 5 -33.88 50.53 -38.08
CA GLN A 5 -35.09 49.79 -37.62
C GLN A 5 -34.69 48.27 -37.54
N ASP A 6 -35.39 47.29 -36.93
CA ASP A 6 -36.62 47.22 -36.14
C ASP A 6 -36.62 45.95 -35.23
N CYS A 7 -37.60 45.81 -34.33
CA CYS A 7 -37.74 44.71 -33.35
C CYS A 7 -39.19 44.11 -33.38
N PRO A 8 -39.76 43.48 -32.33
CA PRO A 8 -39.44 42.19 -31.67
C PRO A 8 -40.71 41.28 -31.59
N HIS A 9 -40.72 40.22 -30.74
CA HIS A 9 -41.82 39.80 -29.82
C HIS A 9 -41.46 38.45 -29.16
N ARG A 10 -42.00 38.01 -28.01
CA ARG A 10 -42.08 38.51 -26.61
C ARG A 10 -42.83 37.41 -25.78
N ILE A 11 -42.15 36.83 -24.78
CA ILE A 11 -42.55 36.50 -23.37
C ILE A 11 -43.79 35.61 -23.02
N ILE A 12 -43.69 34.91 -21.86
CA ILE A 12 -44.72 34.37 -20.92
C ILE A 12 -45.14 32.89 -21.22
N SER A 13 -45.22 31.88 -20.32
CA SER A 13 -44.98 31.61 -18.86
C SER A 13 -46.23 30.98 -18.18
N CYS A 14 -45.98 29.91 -17.40
CA CYS A 14 -46.77 29.36 -16.27
C CYS A 14 -47.99 28.39 -16.45
N ARG A 15 -47.88 27.29 -15.68
CA ARG A 15 -48.88 26.56 -14.84
C ARG A 15 -49.83 25.48 -15.40
N ASP A 16 -49.67 24.28 -14.80
CA ASP A 16 -50.63 23.41 -14.08
C ASP A 16 -52.08 23.23 -14.58
N ILE A 17 -52.59 21.97 -14.57
CA ILE A 17 -53.76 21.46 -13.80
C ILE A 17 -54.41 20.15 -14.37
N HIS A 18 -54.59 19.15 -13.49
CA HIS A 18 -55.60 18.04 -13.43
C HIS A 18 -55.63 16.74 -14.30
N ARG A 19 -55.99 15.64 -13.58
CA ARG A 19 -56.61 14.36 -14.01
C ARG A 19 -58.14 14.52 -14.26
N PRO A 20 -58.83 13.64 -15.01
CA PRO A 20 -59.49 12.39 -14.51
C PRO A 20 -59.25 11.17 -15.45
N SER A 21 -59.39 9.86 -15.12
CA SER A 21 -60.38 9.01 -14.40
C SER A 21 -61.49 8.38 -15.27
N SER A 22 -61.89 7.13 -14.94
CA SER A 22 -62.92 6.24 -15.56
C SER A 22 -62.52 5.48 -16.86
N ALA A 23 -62.97 4.25 -17.18
CA ALA A 23 -63.91 3.31 -16.52
C ALA A 23 -63.64 1.81 -16.86
N LEU A 24 -64.17 0.88 -16.03
CA LEU A 24 -64.45 -0.56 -16.29
C LEU A 24 -65.87 -0.73 -16.94
N PRO A 25 -66.43 -1.91 -17.32
CA PRO A 25 -66.20 -3.32 -16.87
C PRO A 25 -66.17 -4.34 -18.06
N ASP A 26 -66.48 -5.66 -18.01
CA ASP A 26 -66.97 -6.62 -16.99
C ASP A 26 -66.67 -8.11 -17.37
N ARG A 27 -67.00 -9.07 -16.48
CA ARG A 27 -67.43 -10.51 -16.64
C ARG A 27 -66.85 -11.45 -17.74
N SER A 28 -66.76 -12.80 -17.62
CA SER A 28 -66.81 -13.89 -16.59
C SER A 28 -67.39 -15.17 -17.26
N LEU A 29 -67.11 -16.37 -16.71
CA LEU A 29 -67.59 -17.72 -17.15
C LEU A 29 -66.72 -18.35 -18.29
N ASP A 30 -66.49 -19.68 -18.38
CA ASP A 30 -67.06 -20.83 -17.64
C ASP A 30 -66.17 -22.12 -17.66
N GLN A 31 -66.55 -23.10 -16.82
CA GLN A 31 -66.40 -24.59 -16.95
C GLN A 31 -65.04 -25.35 -16.84
N ASP A 32 -64.94 -26.12 -15.74
CA ASP A 32 -64.77 -27.59 -15.63
C ASP A 32 -63.82 -28.39 -16.54
N ARG A 33 -62.97 -29.21 -15.90
CA ARG A 33 -63.09 -30.69 -15.97
C ARG A 33 -62.20 -31.47 -14.99
N ASP A 34 -62.80 -32.45 -14.32
CA ASP A 34 -62.12 -33.50 -13.55
C ASP A 34 -61.20 -34.39 -14.40
N ARG A 35 -60.17 -34.96 -13.74
CA ARG A 35 -59.91 -36.42 -13.78
C ARG A 35 -59.02 -36.90 -12.63
N GLN A 36 -59.58 -37.79 -11.82
CA GLN A 36 -58.84 -38.63 -10.87
C GLN A 36 -58.03 -39.70 -11.61
N GLN A 37 -56.92 -40.15 -11.02
CA GLN A 37 -56.64 -41.59 -10.97
C GLN A 37 -55.69 -41.96 -9.81
N ASP A 38 -56.19 -42.80 -8.91
CA ASP A 38 -55.39 -43.47 -7.88
C ASP A 38 -54.46 -44.54 -8.46
N ALA A 39 -53.31 -44.75 -7.82
CA ALA A 39 -52.75 -46.08 -7.59
C ALA A 39 -51.78 -46.05 -6.38
N SER A 40 -51.78 -47.14 -5.61
CA SER A 40 -51.18 -47.22 -4.26
C SER A 40 -50.24 -48.43 -4.13
N TYR A 41 -49.76 -48.71 -2.90
CA TYR A 41 -48.93 -49.86 -2.47
C TYR A 41 -47.42 -49.82 -2.84
N SER A 42 -46.48 -50.26 -1.99
CA SER A 42 -46.57 -50.81 -0.61
C SER A 42 -45.31 -50.53 0.22
N VAL A 43 -45.48 -50.51 1.55
CA VAL A 43 -44.38 -50.66 2.54
C VAL A 43 -44.06 -52.15 2.74
N GLN A 44 -42.79 -52.51 2.92
CA GLN A 44 -42.38 -53.73 3.64
C GLN A 44 -41.05 -53.53 4.39
N THR A 45 -40.80 -54.40 5.37
CA THR A 45 -40.00 -54.11 6.57
C THR A 45 -38.67 -54.88 6.68
N SER A 46 -37.78 -54.35 7.55
CA SER A 46 -36.58 -54.89 8.23
C SER A 46 -36.55 -56.41 8.55
N PRO A 47 -35.41 -57.08 8.92
CA PRO A 47 -34.32 -56.52 9.74
C PRO A 47 -32.86 -57.09 9.61
N ASP A 48 -32.00 -56.57 10.50
CA ASP A 48 -30.84 -57.19 11.20
C ASP A 48 -29.45 -57.43 10.55
N SER A 49 -28.53 -56.52 10.93
CA SER A 49 -27.38 -56.79 11.82
C SER A 49 -25.94 -56.97 11.28
N SER A 50 -25.00 -56.57 12.15
CA SER A 50 -23.56 -56.89 12.24
C SER A 50 -22.51 -56.00 11.51
N SER A 51 -21.81 -55.23 12.35
CA SER A 51 -20.34 -55.01 12.38
C SER A 51 -19.54 -54.76 11.09
N GLY A 52 -18.97 -53.54 10.98
CA GLY A 52 -17.87 -53.25 10.06
C GLY A 52 -17.44 -51.78 10.08
N LEU A 53 -16.62 -51.37 11.07
CA LEU A 53 -15.92 -50.08 11.04
C LEU A 53 -14.82 -50.11 9.96
N PRO A 54 -14.82 -49.23 8.96
CA PRO A 54 -13.63 -48.93 8.16
C PRO A 54 -12.67 -48.02 8.97
N PRO A 55 -11.35 -48.08 8.73
CA PRO A 55 -10.39 -47.24 9.44
C PRO A 55 -10.55 -45.75 9.07
N PRO A 56 -10.10 -44.81 9.93
CA PRO A 56 -10.07 -43.40 9.58
C PRO A 56 -9.14 -43.19 8.38
N SER A 57 -9.65 -42.54 7.33
CA SER A 57 -8.82 -42.06 6.23
C SER A 57 -7.83 -41.02 6.75
N ASN A 58 -6.54 -41.18 6.43
CA ASN A 58 -5.51 -40.18 6.73
C ASN A 58 -5.75 -38.89 5.92
N THR A 59 -6.57 -37.99 6.45
CA THR A 59 -6.72 -36.61 5.96
C THR A 59 -5.88 -35.62 6.80
N THR A 60 -4.64 -36.00 7.07
CA THR A 60 -3.61 -35.10 7.64
C THR A 60 -2.41 -35.02 6.70
N ASN A 61 -2.58 -34.30 5.58
CA ASN A 61 -1.55 -33.50 4.89
C ASN A 61 -2.15 -32.83 3.65
N LYS A 62 -2.77 -31.66 3.86
CA LYS A 62 -2.90 -30.60 2.86
C LYS A 62 -2.50 -29.24 3.44
N LEU A 63 -1.42 -29.22 4.24
CA LEU A 63 -0.60 -28.01 4.30
C LEU A 63 0.07 -27.88 2.94
N GLY A 64 -0.23 -26.80 2.22
CA GLY A 64 0.39 -26.55 0.91
C GLY A 64 1.91 -26.53 1.01
N LEU A 65 2.59 -26.88 -0.09
CA LEU A 65 4.06 -26.86 -0.17
C LEU A 65 4.60 -25.47 0.23
N HIS A 66 3.93 -24.39 -0.17
CA HIS A 66 4.23 -23.01 0.23
C HIS A 66 4.09 -22.76 1.74
N HIS A 67 3.06 -23.28 2.40
CA HIS A 67 2.89 -23.18 3.86
C HIS A 67 4.00 -23.94 4.60
N SER A 68 4.37 -25.12 4.10
CA SER A 68 5.48 -25.91 4.66
C SER A 68 6.84 -25.23 4.46
N ILE A 69 7.07 -24.59 3.30
CA ILE A 69 8.26 -23.80 2.99
C ILE A 69 8.33 -22.55 3.88
N ALA A 70 7.21 -21.83 4.09
CA ALA A 70 7.16 -20.66 4.98
C ALA A 70 7.52 -21.03 6.44
N LEU A 71 6.98 -22.13 6.95
CA LEU A 71 7.33 -22.66 8.27
C LEU A 71 8.78 -23.17 8.37
N LEU A 72 9.37 -23.63 7.25
CA LEU A 72 10.78 -23.98 7.19
C LEU A 72 11.66 -22.72 7.26
N TYR A 73 11.30 -21.68 6.49
CA TYR A 73 12.03 -20.41 6.40
C TYR A 73 12.11 -19.70 7.77
N LEU A 74 11.01 -19.73 8.53
CA LEU A 74 10.96 -19.21 9.91
C LEU A 74 11.85 -20.00 10.90
N ARG A 75 12.23 -21.25 10.57
CA ARG A 75 13.10 -22.09 11.41
C ARG A 75 14.57 -22.10 10.98
N THR A 76 14.90 -21.58 9.80
CA THR A 76 16.26 -21.61 9.23
C THR A 76 16.94 -20.24 9.15
N LEU A 77 16.34 -19.17 9.68
CA LEU A 77 17.05 -17.91 9.91
C LEU A 77 18.29 -18.16 10.80
N PRO A 78 19.50 -17.81 10.34
CA PRO A 78 20.73 -18.13 11.07
C PRO A 78 20.82 -17.28 12.34
N SER A 79 20.80 -17.94 13.50
CA SER A 79 21.25 -17.33 14.75
C SER A 79 22.76 -17.07 14.63
N VAL A 80 23.17 -15.80 14.83
CA VAL A 80 24.56 -15.36 14.65
C VAL A 80 25.48 -16.13 15.60
N PRO A 81 26.51 -16.86 15.11
CA PRO A 81 27.44 -17.57 15.96
C PRO A 81 28.31 -16.60 16.77
N SER A 82 28.35 -16.79 18.09
CA SER A 82 29.20 -16.02 18.99
C SER A 82 30.64 -16.54 18.99
N LEU A 83 31.54 -15.76 18.39
CA LEU A 83 32.99 -15.78 18.54
C LEU A 83 33.40 -14.36 18.96
N VAL A 84 34.23 -14.10 19.96
CA VAL A 84 35.42 -14.83 20.41
C VAL A 84 35.49 -14.88 21.95
N GLN A 85 35.99 -15.99 22.50
CA GLN A 85 36.37 -16.10 23.92
C GLN A 85 37.78 -15.54 24.18
N GLY A 86 37.92 -14.70 25.20
CA GLY A 86 39.19 -14.29 25.83
C GLY A 86 39.16 -14.62 27.34
N PRO A 87 40.32 -14.79 28.01
CA PRO A 87 40.42 -15.72 29.14
C PRO A 87 39.96 -15.20 30.53
N SER A 88 39.07 -15.97 31.14
CA SER A 88 38.98 -16.33 32.58
C SER A 88 39.42 -15.35 33.68
N SER A 89 38.46 -14.83 34.44
CA SER A 89 38.52 -14.80 35.92
C SER A 89 37.13 -14.59 36.58
N PRO A 90 36.94 -14.98 37.85
CA PRO A 90 35.61 -15.37 38.35
C PRO A 90 34.87 -14.29 39.16
N ASN A 91 33.53 -14.25 39.06
CA ASN A 91 32.65 -13.84 40.16
C ASN A 91 31.16 -14.18 39.92
N GLU A 92 30.83 -15.48 39.87
CA GLU A 92 29.43 -15.92 40.04
C GLU A 92 29.06 -15.87 41.53
N ASN A 93 28.47 -14.77 42.02
CA ASN A 93 27.63 -14.77 43.24
C ASN A 93 26.87 -13.45 43.50
N LEU A 94 26.10 -12.91 42.55
CA LEU A 94 25.24 -11.73 42.86
C LEU A 94 23.89 -11.58 42.11
N CYS A 95 23.29 -12.66 41.59
CA CYS A 95 21.98 -12.56 40.89
C CYS A 95 20.80 -13.36 41.49
N LYS A 96 20.97 -14.07 42.62
CA LYS A 96 19.87 -14.84 43.27
C LYS A 96 19.11 -14.08 44.38
N ALA A 97 19.41 -12.79 44.62
CA ALA A 97 18.90 -12.05 45.79
C ALA A 97 17.75 -11.04 45.54
N ARG A 98 17.32 -10.78 44.29
CA ARG A 98 16.33 -9.70 43.97
C ARG A 98 14.97 -10.15 43.42
N ARG A 99 14.63 -11.45 43.49
CA ARG A 99 13.30 -11.99 43.08
C ARG A 99 12.36 -12.36 44.25
N LYS A 100 12.59 -11.81 45.46
CA LYS A 100 11.79 -12.11 46.69
C LYS A 100 11.31 -10.88 47.49
N LYS A 101 11.11 -9.73 46.83
CA LYS A 101 10.53 -8.52 47.46
C LYS A 101 9.65 -7.71 46.49
N ARG A 102 8.52 -8.29 46.06
CA ARG A 102 7.42 -7.54 45.40
C ARG A 102 6.06 -8.25 45.41
N ILE A 103 5.72 -8.87 46.54
CA ILE A 103 4.34 -9.22 46.93
C ILE A 103 4.23 -8.80 48.41
N MET A 104 3.08 -8.24 48.83
CA MET A 104 2.90 -7.35 50.00
C MET A 104 3.60 -5.99 49.74
N VAL A 105 2.92 -4.85 49.63
CA VAL A 105 1.92 -4.30 50.56
C VAL A 105 0.77 -3.64 49.82
N ALA A 106 -0.46 -4.00 50.19
CA ALA A 106 -1.67 -3.21 49.94
C ALA A 106 -2.46 -3.17 51.26
N LYS A 107 -2.48 -2.00 51.93
CA LYS A 107 -3.44 -1.55 52.98
C LYS A 107 -2.87 -0.33 53.72
N GLY A 108 -3.74 0.62 54.09
CA GLY A 108 -3.55 1.45 55.28
C GLY A 108 -3.19 2.93 55.09
N LEU A 109 -4.19 3.74 54.78
CA LEU A 109 -4.26 5.20 55.01
C LEU A 109 -3.78 5.62 56.44
N HIS A 110 -3.04 6.72 56.59
CA HIS A 110 -3.57 8.01 57.14
C HIS A 110 -2.52 9.12 57.37
N SER A 111 -2.92 10.35 56.98
CA SER A 111 -2.79 11.66 57.66
C SER A 111 -1.45 12.42 57.90
N HIS A 112 -1.62 13.75 57.74
CA HIS A 112 -0.87 14.91 58.26
C HIS A 112 0.38 15.45 57.51
N HIS A 113 0.65 16.73 57.81
CA HIS A 113 1.15 17.82 56.95
C HIS A 113 1.87 18.85 57.89
N PRO A 114 2.30 20.04 57.42
CA PRO A 114 3.51 20.43 56.66
C PRO A 114 4.73 20.87 57.54
N ASP A 115 5.74 21.45 56.86
CA ASP A 115 6.74 22.47 57.30
C ASP A 115 8.22 22.01 57.28
N ALA A 116 9.25 22.82 56.96
CA ALA A 116 9.35 24.05 56.13
C ALA A 116 10.84 24.43 55.90
N ILE A 117 11.13 25.33 54.94
CA ILE A 117 12.23 26.33 54.91
C ILE A 117 13.71 25.96 54.55
N ALA A 118 14.29 26.85 53.72
CA ALA A 118 15.71 27.20 53.43
C ALA A 118 16.62 26.16 52.71
N ALA A 119 17.37 26.44 51.62
CA ALA A 119 17.93 27.62 50.94
C ALA A 119 19.44 27.87 51.18
N ARG A 120 20.18 28.02 50.05
CA ARG A 120 21.54 28.59 49.77
C ARG A 120 22.30 27.69 48.77
N SER A 121 23.19 28.12 47.86
CA SER A 121 23.39 29.32 47.02
C SER A 121 24.90 29.45 46.69
N GLY A 122 25.26 29.51 45.40
CA GLY A 122 26.58 29.97 44.91
C GLY A 122 27.75 28.96 44.97
N ALA A 123 28.85 29.14 44.22
CA ALA A 123 29.13 30.10 43.14
C ALA A 123 30.34 29.61 42.27
N ALA A 124 30.62 30.34 41.17
CA ALA A 124 31.61 29.99 40.14
C ALA A 124 33.08 30.39 40.42
N GLY A 125 34.01 29.87 39.60
CA GLY A 125 35.40 30.35 39.45
C GLY A 125 36.31 29.30 38.77
N ARG A 126 36.52 29.35 37.44
CA ARG A 126 37.54 30.10 36.66
C ARG A 126 38.97 29.51 36.64
N VAL A 127 39.35 29.05 35.43
CA VAL A 127 40.52 29.49 34.61
C VAL A 127 41.95 29.23 35.12
N ALA A 128 42.72 28.47 34.32
CA ALA A 128 44.03 28.85 33.77
C ALA A 128 44.42 27.88 32.63
N ALA A 129 45.26 28.34 31.69
CA ALA A 129 45.78 27.55 30.57
C ALA A 129 47.30 27.75 30.47
N GLU A 130 48.04 26.75 30.01
CA GLU A 130 49.40 26.93 29.49
C GLU A 130 49.85 25.76 28.60
N SER A 131 50.49 26.12 27.49
CA SER A 131 51.27 25.32 26.54
C SER A 131 52.57 26.14 26.28
N PRO A 132 53.55 25.72 25.46
CA PRO A 132 53.77 24.46 24.72
C PRO A 132 55.20 23.87 24.94
N ALA A 133 55.59 22.83 24.19
CA ALA A 133 56.73 22.90 23.24
C ALA A 133 57.28 21.53 22.75
N GLU A 134 57.57 21.52 21.44
CA GLU A 134 58.67 20.81 20.75
C GLU A 134 58.68 19.27 20.56
N ALA A 135 59.43 18.90 19.53
CA ALA A 135 59.35 17.64 18.79
C ALA A 135 60.75 17.03 18.59
N THR A 136 60.81 15.75 18.23
CA THR A 136 62.00 15.15 17.62
C THR A 136 61.65 13.95 16.73
N THR A 137 62.52 13.66 15.77
CA THR A 137 62.24 12.83 14.59
C THR A 137 63.07 11.54 14.55
N SER A 138 62.47 10.41 14.13
CA SER A 138 63.20 9.32 13.45
C SER A 138 62.28 8.30 12.75
N LYS A 139 62.52 8.09 11.44
CA LYS A 139 62.07 6.97 10.59
C LYS A 139 63.22 5.94 10.44
N PRO A 140 63.10 4.83 9.69
CA PRO A 140 61.96 3.93 9.39
C PRO A 140 62.32 2.44 9.63
N LEU A 141 61.40 1.50 9.35
CA LEU A 141 61.76 0.11 8.97
C LEU A 141 60.68 -0.50 8.06
N GLU A 142 61.09 -1.42 7.18
CA GLU A 142 60.34 -1.85 6.00
C GLU A 142 59.58 -3.17 6.17
N GLY A 143 58.49 -3.32 5.41
CA GLY A 143 58.25 -4.51 4.58
C GLY A 143 57.82 -5.83 5.22
N ALA A 144 56.51 -6.14 5.14
CA ALA A 144 56.01 -7.40 4.57
C ALA A 144 54.50 -7.31 4.30
N ALA A 145 54.06 -7.76 3.12
CA ALA A 145 52.64 -7.75 2.72
C ALA A 145 51.97 -9.11 2.97
N SER A 146 50.64 -9.15 3.13
CA SER A 146 49.74 -10.02 2.34
C SER A 146 48.26 -9.92 2.77
N ARG A 147 47.36 -9.91 1.78
CA ARG A 147 45.94 -10.33 1.83
C ARG A 147 44.99 -9.62 2.83
N ALA A 148 44.55 -8.43 2.44
CA ALA A 148 43.13 -8.09 2.53
C ALA A 148 42.51 -8.33 1.13
N ALA A 149 41.82 -9.46 0.95
CA ALA A 149 41.04 -9.70 -0.27
C ALA A 149 39.71 -8.95 -0.15
N LEU A 150 39.52 -7.94 -1.00
CA LEU A 150 38.22 -7.29 -1.18
C LEU A 150 37.20 -8.33 -1.63
N ALA A 151 36.08 -8.43 -0.92
CA ALA A 151 34.96 -9.25 -1.37
C ALA A 151 34.33 -8.59 -2.59
N ASP A 152 34.36 -9.28 -3.72
CA ASP A 152 33.77 -8.84 -4.97
C ASP A 152 32.22 -8.87 -4.86
N PRO A 153 31.51 -7.74 -5.09
CA PRO A 153 30.06 -7.69 -5.02
C PRO A 153 29.34 -8.69 -5.94
N GLN A 154 29.95 -9.11 -7.05
CA GLN A 154 29.35 -10.09 -7.97
C GLN A 154 29.22 -11.48 -7.33
N VAL A 155 30.12 -11.85 -6.41
CA VAL A 155 30.12 -13.16 -5.73
C VAL A 155 28.96 -13.27 -4.73
N SER A 156 28.55 -12.15 -4.12
CA SER A 156 27.40 -12.13 -3.20
C SER A 156 26.07 -12.40 -3.92
N PHE A 157 25.95 -12.08 -5.21
CA PHE A 157 24.72 -12.28 -5.98
C PHE A 157 24.60 -13.71 -6.52
N LEU A 158 25.70 -14.29 -6.99
CA LEU A 158 25.75 -15.69 -7.41
C LEU A 158 25.39 -16.66 -6.28
N HIS A 159 25.70 -16.33 -5.03
CA HIS A 159 25.32 -17.19 -3.90
C HIS A 159 23.79 -17.17 -3.67
N THR A 160 23.12 -16.05 -3.91
CA THR A 160 21.65 -15.91 -3.81
C THR A 160 20.92 -16.74 -4.87
N GLN A 161 21.52 -16.97 -6.06
CA GLN A 161 20.93 -17.87 -7.06
C GLN A 161 20.74 -19.30 -6.53
N SER A 162 21.56 -19.75 -5.57
CA SER A 162 21.46 -21.08 -4.94
C SER A 162 20.48 -21.16 -3.75
N GLN A 163 19.86 -20.04 -3.37
CA GLN A 163 18.92 -19.95 -2.24
C GLN A 163 17.52 -19.46 -2.63
N LEU A 164 17.30 -19.09 -3.89
CA LEU A 164 15.96 -19.04 -4.46
C LEU A 164 15.40 -20.47 -4.53
N PRO A 165 14.11 -20.70 -4.19
CA PRO A 165 13.53 -22.01 -4.39
C PRO A 165 13.59 -22.39 -5.87
N GLU A 166 13.97 -23.63 -6.17
CA GLU A 166 13.73 -24.22 -7.48
C GLU A 166 12.22 -24.10 -7.76
N ILE A 167 11.87 -23.33 -8.79
CA ILE A 167 10.48 -23.20 -9.23
C ILE A 167 10.10 -24.56 -9.78
N SER A 168 9.26 -25.28 -9.03
CA SER A 168 8.91 -26.67 -9.25
C SER A 168 8.52 -26.95 -10.70
N SER A 169 9.11 -27.99 -11.30
CA SER A 169 8.77 -28.48 -12.63
C SER A 169 7.45 -29.26 -12.70
N ASP A 170 6.75 -29.44 -11.58
CA ASP A 170 5.55 -30.28 -11.47
C ASP A 170 4.25 -29.57 -11.92
N GLU A 171 4.20 -29.14 -13.19
CA GLU A 171 2.94 -29.05 -13.96
C GLU A 171 2.99 -29.85 -15.29
N THR A 172 4.01 -30.70 -15.49
CA THR A 172 4.07 -31.60 -16.67
C THR A 172 3.25 -32.88 -16.48
N ALA A 173 1.93 -32.76 -16.28
CA ALA A 173 1.09 -33.93 -16.02
C ALA A 173 -0.36 -33.91 -16.57
N SER A 174 -0.68 -33.26 -17.71
CA SER A 174 -1.87 -33.68 -18.50
C SER A 174 -2.00 -33.24 -19.97
N VAL A 175 -0.94 -32.92 -20.73
CA VAL A 175 -1.06 -32.83 -22.22
C VAL A 175 0.17 -33.41 -22.92
N ALA A 176 0.06 -34.66 -23.37
CA ALA A 176 1.08 -35.31 -24.19
C ALA A 176 0.70 -35.29 -25.68
N SER A 177 1.11 -34.25 -26.42
CA SER A 177 1.11 -34.26 -27.89
C SER A 177 2.20 -33.35 -28.49
N SER A 178 3.36 -33.95 -28.75
CA SER A 178 4.29 -33.68 -29.85
C SER A 178 4.61 -32.23 -30.30
N ASP A 179 5.89 -31.90 -30.09
CA ASP A 179 6.80 -31.18 -31.01
C ASP A 179 6.94 -29.64 -30.90
N GLY A 180 8.20 -29.17 -30.84
CA GLY A 180 8.58 -27.75 -30.73
C GLY A 180 9.14 -27.31 -29.37
N GLY A 181 10.44 -27.01 -29.30
CA GLY A 181 11.22 -26.78 -28.07
C GLY A 181 10.62 -25.81 -27.02
N SER A 182 10.73 -26.21 -25.75
CA SER A 182 10.25 -25.51 -24.56
C SER A 182 10.95 -24.15 -24.34
N GLN A 183 10.37 -23.07 -24.86
CA GLN A 183 10.80 -21.70 -24.56
C GLN A 183 10.57 -21.39 -23.07
N HIS A 184 11.66 -21.30 -22.30
CA HIS A 184 11.64 -20.91 -20.89
C HIS A 184 11.45 -19.39 -20.76
N GLY A 185 10.24 -18.90 -21.07
CA GLY A 185 9.86 -17.52 -20.82
C GLY A 185 9.51 -17.28 -19.35
N ILE A 186 9.40 -16.00 -18.97
CA ILE A 186 9.01 -15.55 -17.64
C ILE A 186 7.67 -14.79 -17.73
N ASP A 187 6.78 -14.98 -16.77
CA ASP A 187 5.55 -14.19 -16.67
C ASP A 187 5.81 -12.87 -15.92
N SER A 188 4.96 -11.86 -16.17
CA SER A 188 5.11 -10.54 -15.57
C SER A 188 4.88 -10.52 -14.05
N ASP A 189 4.15 -11.50 -13.48
CA ASP A 189 3.96 -11.59 -12.03
C ASP A 189 5.23 -12.07 -11.34
N SER A 190 5.90 -13.08 -11.91
CA SER A 190 7.23 -13.53 -11.47
C SER A 190 8.27 -12.42 -11.59
N LEU A 191 8.28 -11.67 -12.70
CA LEU A 191 9.20 -10.55 -12.89
C LEU A 191 8.92 -9.41 -11.88
N ARG A 192 7.65 -9.11 -11.58
CA ARG A 192 7.23 -8.16 -10.55
C ARG A 192 7.61 -8.60 -9.14
N ALA A 193 7.39 -9.88 -8.80
CA ALA A 193 7.75 -10.43 -7.50
C ALA A 193 9.26 -10.38 -7.26
N LEU A 194 10.05 -10.69 -8.30
CA LEU A 194 11.50 -10.54 -8.29
C LEU A 194 11.92 -9.07 -8.10
N PHE A 195 11.32 -8.14 -8.85
CA PHE A 195 11.58 -6.70 -8.70
C PHE A 195 11.28 -6.21 -7.28
N ALA A 196 10.12 -6.55 -6.73
CA ALA A 196 9.68 -6.17 -5.39
C ALA A 196 10.61 -6.71 -4.29
N SER A 197 11.02 -7.98 -4.40
CA SER A 197 11.96 -8.62 -3.47
C SER A 197 13.33 -7.96 -3.52
N SER A 198 13.88 -7.74 -4.73
CA SER A 198 15.19 -7.12 -4.92
C SER A 198 15.20 -5.64 -4.50
N MET A 199 14.10 -4.91 -4.73
CA MET A 199 13.93 -3.54 -4.22
C MET A 199 13.87 -3.50 -2.69
N SER A 200 13.22 -4.48 -2.06
CA SER A 200 13.23 -4.64 -0.59
C SER A 200 14.64 -4.92 -0.05
N GLN A 201 15.41 -5.80 -0.70
CA GLN A 201 16.79 -6.09 -0.29
C GLN A 201 17.70 -4.88 -0.44
N LEU A 202 17.59 -4.15 -1.56
CA LEU A 202 18.28 -2.88 -1.78
C LEU A 202 17.95 -1.88 -0.66
N TYR A 203 16.66 -1.62 -0.41
CA TYR A 203 16.25 -0.65 0.60
C TYR A 203 16.64 -1.07 2.03
N LYS A 204 16.58 -2.37 2.39
CA LYS A 204 17.09 -2.88 3.67
C LYS A 204 18.61 -2.69 3.83
N SER A 205 19.37 -2.76 2.72
CA SER A 205 20.82 -2.52 2.74
C SER A 205 21.18 -1.03 2.88
N GLU A 206 20.33 -0.14 2.36
CA GLU A 206 20.53 1.32 2.45
C GLU A 206 19.93 1.95 3.72
N VAL A 207 18.90 1.34 4.32
CA VAL A 207 18.14 1.86 5.47
C VAL A 207 17.93 0.74 6.50
N PRO A 208 18.87 0.52 7.44
CA PRO A 208 18.81 -0.62 8.36
C PRO A 208 17.53 -0.69 9.23
N LEU A 209 16.95 0.45 9.63
CA LEU A 209 15.69 0.50 10.39
C LEU A 209 14.49 -0.07 9.61
N TYR A 210 14.56 -0.15 8.28
CA TYR A 210 13.57 -0.89 7.49
C TYR A 210 13.65 -2.40 7.76
N GLY A 211 14.86 -2.91 8.01
CA GLY A 211 15.06 -4.28 8.45
C GLY A 211 14.35 -4.57 9.77
N ASP A 212 14.55 -3.71 10.77
CA ASP A 212 13.92 -3.83 12.09
C ASP A 212 12.39 -3.71 12.00
N LEU A 213 11.87 -2.85 11.12
CA LEU A 213 10.43 -2.75 10.84
C LEU A 213 9.85 -4.05 10.27
N LEU A 214 10.53 -4.68 9.31
CA LEU A 214 10.06 -5.96 8.75
C LEU A 214 9.99 -7.05 9.80
N ASP A 215 10.94 -7.08 10.73
CA ASP A 215 10.97 -8.04 11.82
C ASP A 215 9.82 -7.76 12.81
N ILE A 216 9.53 -6.50 13.16
CA ILE A 216 8.33 -6.12 13.94
C ILE A 216 7.04 -6.57 13.24
N VAL A 217 6.91 -6.30 11.95
CA VAL A 217 5.69 -6.64 11.19
C VAL A 217 5.49 -8.15 11.09
N ALA A 218 6.57 -8.92 10.93
CA ALA A 218 6.49 -10.38 10.95
C ALA A 218 6.02 -10.92 12.31
N ASP A 219 6.57 -10.39 13.42
CA ASP A 219 6.16 -10.75 14.77
C ASP A 219 4.66 -10.45 15.01
N VAL A 220 4.23 -9.21 14.74
CA VAL A 220 2.85 -8.75 14.98
C VAL A 220 1.83 -9.47 14.08
N ASN A 221 2.14 -9.66 12.79
CA ASN A 221 1.25 -10.41 11.91
C ASN A 221 1.16 -11.88 12.35
N GLY A 222 2.27 -12.47 12.79
CA GLY A 222 2.31 -13.83 13.34
C GLY A 222 1.40 -13.99 14.57
N ASP A 223 1.54 -13.09 15.55
CA ASP A 223 0.71 -13.09 16.76
C ASP A 223 -0.78 -12.87 16.43
N MET A 224 -1.11 -11.99 15.48
CA MET A 224 -2.49 -11.76 15.03
C MET A 224 -3.09 -13.00 14.35
N MET A 225 -2.35 -13.71 13.50
CA MET A 225 -2.82 -14.96 12.88
C MET A 225 -2.99 -16.10 13.90
N ILE A 226 -2.17 -16.14 14.96
CA ILE A 226 -2.31 -17.11 16.06
C ILE A 226 -3.55 -16.81 16.92
N GLN A 227 -3.80 -15.53 17.22
CA GLN A 227 -4.93 -15.10 18.05
C GLN A 227 -6.27 -15.12 17.30
N HIS A 228 -6.24 -14.87 15.98
CA HIS A 228 -7.42 -14.81 15.12
C HIS A 228 -7.23 -15.64 13.84
N PRO A 229 -7.29 -16.99 13.91
CA PRO A 229 -7.02 -17.87 12.75
C PRO A 229 -7.95 -17.69 11.55
N SER A 230 -9.08 -17.02 11.71
CA SER A 230 -10.04 -16.72 10.64
C SER A 230 -9.96 -15.28 10.12
N LEU A 231 -8.99 -14.47 10.56
CA LEU A 231 -8.83 -13.07 10.17
C LEU A 231 -8.34 -12.91 8.71
N VAL A 232 -7.57 -13.88 8.23
CA VAL A 232 -6.87 -13.86 6.94
C VAL A 232 -7.05 -15.23 6.30
N SER A 233 -7.37 -15.30 5.01
CA SER A 233 -7.47 -16.58 4.28
C SER A 233 -6.08 -17.15 3.94
N ASP A 234 -5.97 -18.46 3.72
CA ASP A 234 -4.70 -19.12 3.35
C ASP A 234 -4.02 -18.47 2.13
N ASP A 235 -4.83 -18.04 1.15
CA ASP A 235 -4.34 -17.32 -0.04
C ASP A 235 -3.82 -15.91 0.32
N GLU A 236 -4.47 -15.21 1.24
CA GLU A 236 -4.04 -13.89 1.69
C GLU A 236 -2.82 -13.95 2.63
N ILE A 237 -2.60 -15.03 3.38
CA ILE A 237 -1.35 -15.25 4.16
C ILE A 237 -0.13 -15.25 3.22
N SER A 238 -0.24 -15.88 2.06
CA SER A 238 0.83 -15.91 1.06
C SER A 238 1.13 -14.51 0.50
N ARG A 239 0.07 -13.75 0.22
CA ARG A 239 0.13 -12.34 -0.20
C ARG A 239 0.77 -11.43 0.86
N LEU A 240 0.33 -11.52 2.11
CA LEU A 240 0.68 -10.60 3.20
C LEU A 240 2.19 -10.48 3.44
N ASN A 241 2.94 -11.59 3.34
CA ASN A 241 4.39 -11.62 3.59
C ASN A 241 5.23 -10.88 2.52
N VAL A 242 4.71 -10.80 1.29
CA VAL A 242 5.37 -10.12 0.16
C VAL A 242 4.77 -8.73 -0.12
N GLU A 243 3.62 -8.40 0.49
CA GLU A 243 2.84 -7.21 0.21
C GLU A 243 3.55 -5.92 0.67
N ARG A 244 3.90 -5.09 -0.31
CA ARG A 244 4.65 -3.84 -0.13
C ARG A 244 4.18 -2.78 -1.13
N HIS A 245 4.40 -1.51 -0.82
CA HIS A 245 4.44 -0.46 -1.82
C HIS A 245 5.71 0.40 -1.70
N GLY A 246 6.18 0.97 -2.80
CA GLY A 246 7.24 1.98 -2.79
C GLY A 246 6.72 3.33 -3.28
N ALA A 247 7.42 4.42 -2.92
CA ALA A 247 7.16 5.74 -3.50
C ALA A 247 8.41 6.33 -4.15
N VAL A 248 8.26 6.86 -5.36
CA VAL A 248 9.32 7.44 -6.19
C VAL A 248 8.86 8.77 -6.79
N ARG A 249 9.80 9.66 -7.10
CA ARG A 249 9.51 11.00 -7.65
C ARG A 249 10.38 11.27 -8.87
N VAL A 250 9.75 11.59 -9.99
CA VAL A 250 10.42 11.94 -11.26
C VAL A 250 10.28 13.43 -11.57
N GLY A 251 11.27 13.98 -12.28
CA GLY A 251 11.35 15.40 -12.60
C GLY A 251 10.77 15.77 -13.96
N THR A 252 10.67 14.83 -14.90
CA THR A 252 10.19 15.12 -16.26
C THR A 252 9.13 14.13 -16.77
N PRO A 253 8.27 14.55 -17.71
CA PRO A 253 7.35 13.64 -18.40
C PRO A 253 8.06 12.46 -19.09
N ALA A 254 9.26 12.68 -19.64
CA ALA A 254 10.03 11.63 -20.31
C ALA A 254 10.53 10.55 -19.35
N GLU A 255 10.88 10.93 -18.11
CA GLU A 255 11.22 9.98 -17.04
C GLU A 255 9.98 9.16 -16.62
N LEU A 256 8.81 9.80 -16.49
CA LEU A 256 7.57 9.09 -16.19
C LEU A 256 7.18 8.10 -17.30
N ALA A 257 7.29 8.52 -18.56
CA ALA A 257 7.01 7.66 -19.72
C ALA A 257 7.92 6.42 -19.74
N PHE A 258 9.21 6.59 -19.40
CA PHE A 258 10.15 5.50 -19.32
C PHE A 258 9.83 4.54 -18.17
N LEU A 259 9.52 5.05 -16.97
CA LEU A 259 9.09 4.20 -15.85
C LEU A 259 7.76 3.50 -16.14
N SER A 260 6.81 4.16 -16.81
CA SER A 260 5.54 3.57 -17.25
C SER A 260 5.75 2.32 -18.13
N ARG A 261 6.72 2.37 -19.06
CA ARG A 261 7.13 1.21 -19.87
C ARG A 261 7.71 0.08 -19.02
N ILE A 262 8.60 0.37 -18.07
CA ILE A 262 9.14 -0.62 -17.13
C ILE A 262 8.01 -1.27 -16.33
N PHE A 263 7.14 -0.49 -15.70
CA PHE A 263 6.04 -1.01 -14.89
C PHE A 263 5.07 -1.86 -15.72
N ARG A 264 4.85 -1.52 -16.99
CA ARG A 264 4.04 -2.32 -17.92
C ARG A 264 4.60 -3.72 -18.19
N VAL A 265 5.93 -3.90 -18.28
CA VAL A 265 6.55 -5.25 -18.39
C VAL A 265 6.56 -6.00 -17.05
N LEU A 266 6.34 -5.32 -15.93
CA LEU A 266 6.06 -5.93 -14.62
C LEU A 266 4.55 -6.20 -14.40
N GLY A 267 3.73 -6.05 -15.44
CA GLY A 267 2.28 -6.23 -15.37
C GLY A 267 1.55 -5.18 -14.53
N MET A 268 2.18 -4.04 -14.29
CA MET A 268 1.65 -2.93 -13.48
C MET A 268 1.12 -1.81 -14.38
N ARG A 269 -0.02 -1.25 -14.00
CA ARG A 269 -0.77 -0.22 -14.76
C ARG A 269 -0.99 1.01 -13.89
N SER A 270 -1.07 2.18 -14.51
CA SER A 270 -1.36 3.46 -13.86
C SER A 270 -2.83 3.55 -13.43
N VAL A 271 -3.06 3.50 -12.12
CA VAL A 271 -4.39 3.58 -11.49
C VAL A 271 -4.47 4.84 -10.62
N GLY A 272 -5.59 5.55 -10.73
CA GLY A 272 -5.88 6.75 -9.97
C GLY A 272 -5.06 7.99 -10.37
N TYR A 273 -5.57 9.15 -9.97
CA TYR A 273 -4.93 10.45 -10.12
C TYR A 273 -4.90 11.15 -8.75
N TYR A 274 -3.75 11.69 -8.38
CA TYR A 274 -3.53 12.33 -7.08
C TYR A 274 -2.95 13.74 -7.28
N ASP A 275 -3.78 14.78 -7.12
CA ASP A 275 -3.39 16.19 -7.29
C ASP A 275 -2.90 16.79 -5.97
N LEU A 276 -1.70 16.38 -5.56
CA LEU A 276 -1.09 16.80 -4.29
C LEU A 276 -0.81 18.33 -4.22
N TRP A 277 -0.92 19.05 -5.33
CA TRP A 277 -0.98 20.51 -5.32
C TRP A 277 -2.33 21.04 -4.81
N ALA A 278 -3.45 20.52 -5.33
CA ALA A 278 -4.78 20.90 -4.85
C ALA A 278 -5.00 20.45 -3.39
N ASP A 279 -4.57 19.24 -3.05
CA ASP A 279 -4.83 18.62 -1.74
C ASP A 279 -3.88 19.13 -0.63
N ALA A 280 -2.60 19.34 -0.94
CA ALA A 280 -1.57 19.69 0.04
C ALA A 280 -0.67 20.87 -0.34
N GLY A 281 -0.81 21.46 -1.53
CA GLY A 281 0.09 22.49 -2.02
C GLY A 281 1.52 22.02 -2.27
N LEU A 282 1.71 20.73 -2.56
CA LEU A 282 3.00 20.15 -2.95
C LEU A 282 3.13 20.30 -4.48
N PRO A 283 4.31 20.67 -5.03
CA PRO A 283 4.48 20.94 -6.46
C PRO A 283 4.55 19.64 -7.31
N ILE A 284 3.70 18.66 -7.03
CA ILE A 284 3.69 17.33 -7.65
C ILE A 284 2.25 16.86 -7.90
N HIS A 285 2.09 15.98 -8.88
CA HIS A 285 0.88 15.16 -9.08
C HIS A 285 1.30 13.71 -9.37
N SER A 286 0.45 12.73 -9.09
CA SER A 286 0.88 11.32 -9.03
C SER A 286 -0.15 10.33 -9.55
N THR A 287 0.31 9.11 -9.83
CA THR A 287 -0.51 7.91 -10.08
C THR A 287 0.12 6.70 -9.38
N ALA A 288 -0.65 5.63 -9.17
CA ALA A 288 -0.15 4.37 -8.62
C ALA A 288 0.04 3.34 -9.75
N PHE A 289 1.26 2.85 -9.94
CA PHE A 289 1.51 1.70 -10.80
C PHE A 289 1.27 0.42 -10.01
N ARG A 290 0.31 -0.42 -10.43
CA ARG A 290 -0.02 -1.69 -9.75
C ARG A 290 -0.69 -2.73 -10.66
N PRO A 291 -0.72 -4.01 -10.28
CA PRO A 291 -1.59 -4.99 -10.93
C PRO A 291 -3.07 -4.63 -10.78
N ILE A 292 -3.90 -5.09 -11.71
CA ILE A 292 -5.32 -4.75 -11.77
C ILE A 292 -6.26 -5.96 -11.67
N GLY A 293 -5.80 -7.16 -12.08
CA GLY A 293 -6.55 -8.40 -11.94
C GLY A 293 -6.42 -9.01 -10.54
N SER A 294 -7.46 -9.72 -10.11
CA SER A 294 -7.54 -10.31 -8.77
C SER A 294 -6.48 -11.38 -8.54
N THR A 295 -6.23 -12.24 -9.53
CA THR A 295 -5.22 -13.30 -9.47
C THR A 295 -3.80 -12.73 -9.32
N GLU A 296 -3.48 -11.70 -10.10
CA GLU A 296 -2.17 -11.03 -10.13
C GLU A 296 -1.89 -10.30 -8.80
N LEU A 297 -2.92 -9.69 -8.20
CA LEU A 297 -2.87 -9.08 -6.87
C LEU A 297 -2.67 -10.13 -5.77
N MET A 298 -3.32 -11.30 -5.85
CA MET A 298 -3.11 -12.37 -4.86
C MET A 298 -1.71 -12.97 -4.93
N LYS A 299 -1.14 -13.17 -6.13
CA LYS A 299 0.25 -13.61 -6.31
C LYS A 299 1.26 -12.59 -5.77
N ASN A 300 1.14 -11.34 -6.20
CA ASN A 300 2.05 -10.27 -5.80
C ASN A 300 1.42 -8.88 -6.01
N PRO A 301 0.95 -8.21 -4.93
CA PRO A 301 0.24 -6.94 -5.01
C PRO A 301 1.20 -5.73 -4.98
N PHE A 302 2.42 -5.85 -5.50
CA PHE A 302 3.40 -4.77 -5.41
C PHE A 302 2.95 -3.51 -6.15
N ARG A 303 3.08 -2.36 -5.48
CA ARG A 303 2.62 -1.04 -5.95
C ARG A 303 3.76 -0.04 -5.92
N ILE A 304 3.81 0.86 -6.91
CA ILE A 304 4.67 2.05 -6.88
C ILE A 304 3.83 3.31 -7.01
N PHE A 305 3.81 4.14 -5.96
CA PHE A 305 3.29 5.50 -6.04
C PHE A 305 4.34 6.38 -6.74
N CYS A 306 4.00 6.90 -7.93
CA CYS A 306 4.93 7.65 -8.77
C CYS A 306 4.46 9.08 -8.94
N SER A 307 5.22 10.04 -8.41
CA SER A 307 4.93 11.47 -8.50
C SER A 307 5.77 12.14 -9.58
N LEU A 308 5.15 13.00 -10.40
CA LEU A 308 5.82 13.88 -11.35
C LEU A 308 5.88 15.31 -10.80
N LEU A 309 7.05 15.94 -10.89
CA LEU A 309 7.26 17.36 -10.61
C LEU A 309 6.45 18.24 -11.58
N ARG A 310 5.54 19.04 -11.03
CA ARG A 310 4.85 20.11 -11.75
C ARG A 310 5.73 21.36 -11.76
N ILE A 311 6.72 21.34 -12.65
CA ILE A 311 7.79 22.35 -12.71
C ILE A 311 7.26 23.79 -12.94
N GLU A 312 6.06 23.94 -13.51
CA GLU A 312 5.41 25.24 -13.68
C GLU A 312 5.04 25.90 -12.34
N LEU A 313 4.89 25.12 -11.26
CA LEU A 313 4.56 25.61 -9.92
C LEU A 313 5.78 26.17 -9.16
N ILE A 314 6.99 26.01 -9.68
CA ILE A 314 8.17 26.72 -9.17
C ILE A 314 8.02 28.20 -9.57
N GLY A 315 7.57 29.04 -8.65
CA GLY A 315 7.22 30.45 -8.95
C GLY A 315 8.41 31.31 -9.36
N ASP A 316 9.59 31.05 -8.81
CA ASP A 316 10.82 31.76 -9.16
C ASP A 316 11.39 31.27 -10.52
N LEU A 317 11.65 32.22 -11.42
CA LEU A 317 12.04 31.92 -12.80
C LEU A 317 13.49 31.40 -12.89
N GLU A 318 14.40 31.92 -12.09
CA GLU A 318 15.81 31.49 -12.08
C GLU A 318 15.91 30.04 -11.58
N THR A 319 15.24 29.73 -10.47
CA THR A 319 15.14 28.38 -9.90
C THR A 319 14.45 27.41 -10.84
N ARG A 320 13.38 27.82 -11.54
CA ARG A 320 12.70 26.97 -12.54
C ARG A 320 13.63 26.64 -13.70
N GLN A 321 14.29 27.63 -14.29
CA GLN A 321 15.24 27.42 -15.39
C GLN A 321 16.46 26.58 -14.96
N LEU A 322 16.90 26.71 -13.71
CA LEU A 322 17.93 25.84 -13.12
C LEU A 322 17.44 24.38 -13.08
N ALA A 323 16.23 24.14 -12.56
CA ALA A 323 15.63 22.81 -12.52
C ALA A 323 15.47 22.19 -13.92
N GLU A 324 14.98 22.96 -14.89
CA GLU A 324 14.85 22.54 -16.30
C GLU A 324 16.20 22.10 -16.89
N ARG A 325 17.26 22.90 -16.73
CA ARG A 325 18.61 22.56 -17.22
C ARG A 325 19.18 21.29 -16.58
N LEU A 326 19.05 21.17 -15.26
CA LEU A 326 19.58 20.03 -14.50
C LEU A 326 18.87 18.73 -14.89
N LEU A 327 17.54 18.76 -14.95
CA LEU A 327 16.72 17.61 -15.34
C LEU A 327 16.94 17.21 -16.81
N ALA A 328 17.04 18.17 -17.75
CA ALA A 328 17.32 17.86 -19.15
C ALA A 328 18.70 17.18 -19.36
N SER A 329 19.67 17.51 -18.50
CA SER A 329 21.04 16.97 -18.58
C SER A 329 21.19 15.55 -18.05
N ARG A 330 20.31 15.08 -17.15
CA ARG A 330 20.46 13.75 -16.52
C ARG A 330 19.93 12.61 -17.38
N ARG A 331 20.36 11.40 -17.07
CA ARG A 331 19.85 10.13 -17.61
C ARG A 331 19.68 9.18 -16.43
N ILE A 332 18.44 8.79 -16.17
CA ILE A 332 18.08 7.97 -15.00
C ILE A 332 18.31 6.48 -15.22
N ALA A 333 18.43 6.05 -16.47
CA ALA A 333 18.61 4.65 -16.87
C ALA A 333 19.86 4.48 -17.75
N SER A 334 20.49 3.31 -17.67
CA SER A 334 21.63 2.95 -18.51
C SER A 334 21.19 2.64 -19.95
N PRO A 335 22.09 2.67 -20.94
CA PRO A 335 21.80 2.17 -22.28
C PRO A 335 21.37 0.69 -22.30
N ARG A 336 21.92 -0.13 -21.40
CA ARG A 336 21.59 -1.56 -21.29
C ARG A 336 20.18 -1.78 -20.74
N CYS A 337 19.76 -0.98 -19.76
CA CYS A 337 18.39 -0.95 -19.27
C CYS A 337 17.37 -0.66 -20.38
N VAL A 338 17.71 0.26 -21.30
CA VAL A 338 16.87 0.61 -22.46
C VAL A 338 16.83 -0.54 -23.47
N GLU A 339 17.98 -1.11 -23.83
CA GLU A 339 18.08 -2.26 -24.75
C GLU A 339 17.28 -3.47 -24.25
N LEU A 340 17.41 -3.80 -22.96
CA LEU A 340 16.67 -4.90 -22.32
C LEU A 340 15.17 -4.62 -22.29
N LEU A 341 14.75 -3.40 -21.95
CA LEU A 341 13.33 -3.01 -22.00
C LEU A 341 12.75 -3.17 -23.40
N GLU A 342 13.48 -2.77 -24.45
CA GLU A 342 13.04 -2.90 -25.84
C GLU A 342 12.91 -4.37 -26.27
N LYS A 343 13.83 -5.25 -25.84
CA LYS A 343 13.69 -6.72 -26.02
C LYS A 343 12.48 -7.28 -25.30
N LEU A 344 12.27 -6.91 -24.04
CA LEU A 344 11.13 -7.33 -23.23
C LEU A 344 9.80 -6.89 -23.88
N GLU A 345 9.70 -5.63 -24.30
CA GLU A 345 8.54 -5.10 -25.01
C GLU A 345 8.30 -5.79 -26.36
N ALA A 346 9.35 -6.09 -27.13
CA ALA A 346 9.24 -6.83 -28.39
C ALA A 346 8.85 -8.32 -28.19
N SER A 347 9.10 -8.88 -27.00
CA SER A 347 8.71 -10.25 -26.65
C SER A 347 7.23 -10.40 -26.25
N ILE A 348 6.53 -9.28 -26.00
CA ILE A 348 5.11 -9.26 -25.66
C ILE A 348 4.32 -9.76 -26.87
N LYS A 349 3.90 -11.02 -26.82
CA LYS A 349 2.95 -11.55 -27.81
C LYS A 349 1.62 -10.80 -27.65
N PRO A 350 0.97 -10.34 -28.73
CA PRO A 350 -0.43 -9.94 -28.65
C PRO A 350 -1.25 -11.16 -28.25
N GLY A 351 -1.74 -11.19 -27.01
CA GLY A 351 -2.54 -12.31 -26.51
C GLY A 351 -3.81 -12.50 -27.34
N GLU A 352 -4.30 -13.74 -27.42
CA GLU A 352 -5.61 -14.01 -27.99
C GLU A 352 -6.67 -13.13 -27.32
N ALA A 353 -7.58 -12.58 -28.12
CA ALA A 353 -8.50 -11.56 -27.66
C ALA A 353 -9.67 -12.19 -26.89
N ASP A 354 -9.52 -12.33 -25.57
CA ASP A 354 -10.65 -12.52 -24.64
C ASP A 354 -11.47 -11.22 -24.54
N ASN A 355 -12.12 -10.86 -25.65
CA ASN A 355 -13.23 -9.91 -25.81
C ASN A 355 -13.17 -8.58 -25.02
N GLY A 356 -11.96 -8.09 -24.71
CA GLY A 356 -11.71 -6.96 -23.82
C GLY A 356 -10.93 -5.83 -24.48
N ASP A 357 -11.12 -4.63 -23.94
CA ASP A 357 -10.51 -3.38 -24.41
C ASP A 357 -8.97 -3.48 -24.47
N ASP A 358 -8.36 -3.04 -25.57
CA ASP A 358 -6.91 -3.20 -25.86
C ASP A 358 -6.06 -2.50 -24.77
N ILE A 359 -6.64 -1.47 -24.15
CA ILE A 359 -6.07 -0.73 -23.02
C ILE A 359 -5.91 -1.61 -21.76
N LEU A 360 -6.61 -2.74 -21.59
CA LEU A 360 -6.51 -3.60 -20.40
C LEU A 360 -5.56 -4.79 -20.55
N ARG A 361 -4.98 -5.03 -21.74
CA ARG A 361 -4.00 -6.10 -21.95
C ARG A 361 -2.79 -5.96 -21.03
N VAL A 362 -2.60 -6.95 -20.17
CA VAL A 362 -1.39 -7.17 -19.37
C VAL A 362 -0.55 -8.25 -20.07
N PRO A 363 0.77 -8.10 -20.23
CA PRO A 363 1.60 -9.18 -20.75
C PRO A 363 1.62 -10.32 -19.72
N HIS A 364 1.03 -11.47 -20.03
CA HIS A 364 1.09 -12.63 -19.12
C HIS A 364 2.30 -13.55 -19.38
N PHE A 365 2.98 -13.41 -20.53
CA PHE A 365 4.17 -14.20 -20.86
C PHE A 365 5.16 -13.38 -21.68
N LEU A 366 6.41 -13.33 -21.22
CA LEU A 366 7.53 -12.64 -21.86
C LEU A 366 8.50 -13.69 -22.38
N ALA A 367 8.62 -13.80 -23.70
CA ALA A 367 9.48 -14.79 -24.36
C ALA A 367 10.95 -14.32 -24.41
N VAL A 368 11.54 -14.11 -23.22
CA VAL A 368 12.90 -13.59 -23.02
C VAL A 368 13.72 -14.61 -22.23
N PRO A 369 15.02 -14.80 -22.53
CA PRO A 369 15.92 -15.61 -21.71
C PRO A 369 15.95 -15.16 -20.25
N ARG A 370 16.04 -16.12 -19.32
CA ARG A 370 16.07 -15.84 -17.88
C ARG A 370 17.23 -14.92 -17.48
N GLU A 371 18.37 -15.01 -18.15
CA GLU A 371 19.52 -14.11 -17.93
C GLU A 371 19.18 -12.64 -18.25
N ASP A 372 18.66 -12.33 -19.45
CA ASP A 372 18.25 -10.98 -19.87
C ASP A 372 17.16 -10.42 -18.92
N ALA A 373 16.26 -11.28 -18.43
CA ALA A 373 15.23 -10.88 -17.44
C ALA A 373 15.80 -10.56 -16.05
N LEU A 374 16.81 -11.31 -15.57
CA LEU A 374 17.52 -11.02 -14.32
C LEU A 374 18.33 -9.72 -14.43
N GLU A 375 19.12 -9.58 -15.50
CA GLU A 375 19.92 -8.39 -15.77
C GLU A 375 19.03 -7.13 -15.90
N PHE A 376 17.86 -7.26 -16.51
CA PHE A 376 16.88 -6.17 -16.59
C PHE A 376 16.43 -5.68 -15.20
N ILE A 377 16.24 -6.59 -14.25
CA ILE A 377 15.92 -6.21 -12.87
C ILE A 377 17.11 -5.50 -12.21
N GLU A 378 18.34 -6.01 -12.36
CA GLU A 378 19.55 -5.40 -11.81
C GLU A 378 19.77 -3.96 -12.34
N GLU A 379 19.56 -3.77 -13.65
CA GLU A 379 19.63 -2.47 -14.32
C GLU A 379 18.50 -1.53 -13.88
N CYS A 380 17.26 -2.02 -13.77
CA CYS A 380 16.14 -1.23 -13.22
C CYS A 380 16.39 -0.78 -11.78
N LEU A 381 17.01 -1.61 -10.94
CA LEU A 381 17.32 -1.24 -9.55
C LEU A 381 18.33 -0.10 -9.45
N GLN A 382 19.23 0.08 -10.43
CA GLN A 382 20.14 1.24 -10.43
C GLN A 382 19.40 2.57 -10.59
N ILE A 383 18.20 2.58 -11.17
CA ILE A 383 17.37 3.80 -11.33
C ILE A 383 16.91 4.33 -9.97
N PHE A 384 16.58 3.41 -9.04
CA PHE A 384 15.97 3.70 -7.74
C PHE A 384 16.98 3.72 -6.57
N LYS A 385 18.24 3.38 -6.85
CA LYS A 385 19.32 3.31 -5.88
C LYS A 385 19.66 4.68 -5.28
N TRP A 386 19.97 4.72 -3.99
CA TRP A 386 20.44 5.94 -3.36
C TRP A 386 21.86 6.32 -3.80
N HIS A 387 22.06 7.61 -4.08
CA HIS A 387 23.36 8.17 -4.45
C HIS A 387 23.64 9.45 -3.67
N SER A 388 24.49 9.34 -2.63
CA SER A 388 24.98 10.47 -1.83
C SER A 388 25.77 11.53 -2.60
N HIS A 389 26.15 11.26 -3.86
CA HIS A 389 26.91 12.16 -4.72
C HIS A 389 25.98 12.88 -5.70
N THR A 390 25.68 14.15 -5.43
CA THR A 390 24.85 14.97 -6.31
C THR A 390 25.63 15.52 -7.51
N ASN A 391 24.89 15.91 -8.54
CA ASN A 391 25.44 16.57 -9.72
C ASN A 391 25.44 18.10 -9.59
N VAL A 392 24.73 18.63 -8.58
CA VAL A 392 24.53 20.08 -8.34
C VAL A 392 25.51 20.66 -7.33
N SER A 393 25.75 21.96 -7.40
CA SER A 393 26.51 22.64 -6.37
C SER A 393 25.68 22.82 -5.09
N LYS A 394 26.34 23.12 -3.97
CA LYS A 394 25.65 23.41 -2.72
C LYS A 394 24.77 24.66 -2.82
N ALA A 395 25.17 25.65 -3.63
CA ALA A 395 24.38 26.86 -3.86
C ALA A 395 23.10 26.56 -4.65
N ASP A 396 23.22 25.78 -5.74
CA ASP A 396 22.07 25.33 -6.54
C ASP A 396 21.07 24.52 -5.70
N TYR A 397 21.57 23.60 -4.86
CA TYR A 397 20.74 22.80 -3.96
C TYR A 397 19.98 23.66 -2.95
N GLU A 398 20.63 24.63 -2.29
CA GLU A 398 19.93 25.50 -1.33
C GLU A 398 18.95 26.45 -2.03
N LEU A 399 19.21 26.87 -3.28
CA LEU A 399 18.24 27.63 -4.10
C LEU A 399 16.98 26.78 -4.41
N LEU A 400 17.17 25.57 -4.94
CA LEU A 400 16.09 24.61 -5.21
C LEU A 400 15.29 24.30 -3.93
N LYS A 401 15.96 24.13 -2.80
CA LYS A 401 15.38 23.82 -1.48
C LYS A 401 14.61 25.00 -0.90
N THR A 402 15.06 26.23 -1.16
CA THR A 402 14.36 27.47 -0.79
C THR A 402 13.04 27.60 -1.53
N ALA A 403 12.97 27.18 -2.79
CA ALA A 403 11.70 27.09 -3.51
C ALA A 403 10.79 25.98 -2.94
N HIS A 404 11.30 24.75 -2.80
CA HIS A 404 10.63 23.70 -2.04
C HIS A 404 11.59 22.52 -1.71
N PRO A 405 11.50 21.87 -0.54
CA PRO A 405 12.30 20.68 -0.24
C PRO A 405 12.16 19.56 -1.28
N LEU A 406 10.93 19.30 -1.78
CA LEU A 406 10.70 18.33 -2.88
C LEU A 406 11.37 18.73 -4.20
N VAL A 407 11.55 20.03 -4.47
CA VAL A 407 12.23 20.48 -5.70
C VAL A 407 13.71 20.14 -5.60
N ALA A 408 14.35 20.38 -4.44
CA ALA A 408 15.72 19.95 -4.20
C ALA A 408 15.91 18.43 -4.29
N ASP A 409 15.03 17.67 -3.64
CA ASP A 409 14.97 16.21 -3.67
C ASP A 409 14.87 15.64 -5.10
N ILE A 410 13.94 16.14 -5.91
CA ILE A 410 13.70 15.63 -7.26
C ILE A 410 14.82 16.03 -8.24
N VAL A 411 15.32 17.26 -8.14
CA VAL A 411 16.22 17.86 -9.15
C VAL A 411 17.70 17.57 -8.88
N SER A 412 18.12 17.47 -7.62
CA SER A 412 19.55 17.49 -7.27
C SER A 412 20.28 16.14 -7.44
N PHE A 413 19.51 15.05 -7.48
CA PHE A 413 20.00 13.67 -7.44
C PHE A 413 19.98 13.01 -8.82
N ARG A 414 20.76 11.93 -8.95
CA ARG A 414 21.01 11.23 -10.23
C ARG A 414 19.75 10.60 -10.83
N GLY A 415 18.86 10.09 -9.98
CA GLY A 415 17.65 9.38 -10.37
C GLY A 415 16.59 9.39 -9.26
N PRO A 416 15.41 8.83 -9.55
CA PRO A 416 14.25 8.81 -8.66
C PRO A 416 14.43 7.75 -7.57
N HIS A 417 15.25 8.05 -6.56
CA HIS A 417 15.53 7.13 -5.45
C HIS A 417 14.26 6.76 -4.65
N ILE A 418 14.31 5.63 -3.95
CA ILE A 418 13.21 5.16 -3.09
C ILE A 418 13.03 6.13 -1.91
N ASN A 419 11.87 6.78 -1.82
CA ASN A 419 11.53 7.67 -0.70
C ASN A 419 11.23 6.87 0.57
N HIS A 420 10.30 5.93 0.42
CA HIS A 420 9.94 4.92 1.40
C HIS A 420 9.66 3.60 0.68
N LEU A 421 9.74 2.50 1.43
CA LEU A 421 9.21 1.21 1.04
C LEU A 421 8.40 0.70 2.25
N THR A 422 7.11 0.46 2.02
CA THR A 422 6.11 0.30 3.07
C THR A 422 5.61 -1.15 3.08
N PRO A 423 5.78 -1.91 4.17
CA PRO A 423 5.20 -3.25 4.31
C PRO A 423 3.76 -3.18 4.83
N ARG A 424 2.98 -4.25 4.64
CA ARG A 424 1.63 -4.38 5.22
C ARG A 424 1.64 -5.08 6.59
N THR A 425 0.91 -4.51 7.55
CA THR A 425 0.57 -5.17 8.83
C THR A 425 -0.94 -5.38 8.99
N LEU A 426 -1.30 -6.33 9.86
CA LEU A 426 -2.67 -6.58 10.30
C LEU A 426 -3.11 -5.68 11.47
N ASP A 427 -2.16 -5.18 12.28
CA ASP A 427 -2.42 -4.26 13.39
C ASP A 427 -1.34 -3.17 13.46
N ILE A 428 -1.69 -1.97 12.96
CA ILE A 428 -0.77 -0.82 12.95
C ILE A 428 -0.57 -0.19 14.34
N ASP A 429 -1.53 -0.34 15.26
CA ASP A 429 -1.42 0.23 16.60
C ASP A 429 -0.42 -0.59 17.44
N GLU A 430 -0.45 -1.92 17.28
CA GLU A 430 0.53 -2.83 17.88
C GLU A 430 1.94 -2.63 17.27
N VAL A 431 2.06 -2.49 15.93
CA VAL A 431 3.33 -2.16 15.29
C VAL A 431 3.88 -0.81 15.78
N GLN A 432 3.06 0.25 15.84
CA GLN A 432 3.49 1.56 16.37
C GLN A 432 4.01 1.44 17.82
N ARG A 433 3.36 0.61 18.64
CA ARG A 433 3.76 0.35 20.02
C ARG A 433 5.08 -0.44 20.13
N GLU A 434 5.31 -1.42 19.26
CA GLU A 434 6.58 -2.16 19.18
C GLU A 434 7.72 -1.33 18.60
N MET A 435 7.45 -0.47 17.60
CA MET A 435 8.41 0.52 17.09
C MET A 435 8.95 1.39 18.22
N GLY A 436 8.07 1.95 19.06
CA GLY A 436 8.47 2.73 20.23
C GLY A 436 9.29 1.93 21.25
N ARG A 437 8.98 0.63 21.44
CA ARG A 437 9.77 -0.27 22.32
C ARG A 437 11.15 -0.60 21.77
N ARG A 438 11.30 -0.72 20.44
CA ARG A 438 12.58 -0.96 19.75
C ARG A 438 13.36 0.33 19.45
N GLY A 439 12.84 1.49 19.85
CA GLY A 439 13.53 2.78 19.71
C GLY A 439 13.38 3.46 18.34
N ILE A 440 12.41 3.01 17.52
CA ILE A 440 12.07 3.64 16.25
C ILE A 440 11.12 4.82 16.51
N ASP A 441 11.55 6.03 16.16
CA ASP A 441 10.82 7.29 16.37
C ASP A 441 9.67 7.45 15.35
N ALA A 442 8.56 6.75 15.64
CA ALA A 442 7.32 6.82 14.89
C ALA A 442 6.48 8.05 15.28
N LYS A 443 5.80 8.66 14.31
CA LYS A 443 4.81 9.71 14.58
C LYS A 443 3.68 9.17 15.46
N GLU A 444 3.24 9.97 16.42
CA GLU A 444 2.12 9.65 17.33
C GLU A 444 0.80 9.42 16.60
N ILE A 445 0.52 10.19 15.54
CA ILE A 445 -0.75 10.14 14.81
C ILE A 445 -0.65 9.13 13.66
N VAL A 446 -1.52 8.12 13.69
CA VAL A 446 -1.82 7.27 12.54
C VAL A 446 -2.83 7.99 11.66
N GLU A 447 -2.54 8.13 10.37
CA GLU A 447 -3.42 8.76 9.38
C GLU A 447 -4.36 7.74 8.73
N GLY A 448 -5.56 8.17 8.33
CA GLY A 448 -6.65 7.31 7.88
C GLY A 448 -7.82 7.25 8.88
N PRO A 449 -8.72 6.25 8.79
CA PRO A 449 -9.78 6.03 9.77
C PRO A 449 -9.21 5.60 11.14
N PRO A 450 -10.03 5.67 12.21
CA PRO A 450 -9.66 5.08 13.50
C PRO A 450 -9.55 3.54 13.41
N PRO A 451 -9.08 2.87 14.47
CA PRO A 451 -9.19 1.41 14.59
C PRO A 451 -10.64 0.96 14.50
N ARG A 452 -10.90 -0.17 13.82
CA ARG A 452 -12.23 -0.69 13.47
C ARG A 452 -12.23 -2.21 13.42
N ILE A 453 -13.39 -2.82 13.67
CA ILE A 453 -13.63 -4.27 13.50
C ILE A 453 -13.63 -4.63 12.01
N ASN A 454 -14.19 -3.76 11.17
CA ASN A 454 -14.15 -3.85 9.72
C ASN A 454 -13.32 -2.67 9.17
N PRO A 455 -11.98 -2.82 9.04
CA PRO A 455 -11.12 -1.77 8.52
C PRO A 455 -11.53 -1.36 7.11
N ILE A 456 -11.50 -0.06 6.84
CA ILE A 456 -11.82 0.54 5.54
C ILE A 456 -10.62 1.34 5.02
N TYR A 457 -10.46 1.41 3.70
CA TYR A 457 -9.30 1.98 3.02
C TYR A 457 -7.96 1.48 3.61
N LEU A 458 -7.16 2.38 4.17
CA LEU A 458 -5.90 2.04 4.84
C LEU A 458 -5.66 2.98 6.02
N ARG A 459 -4.89 2.50 6.98
CA ARG A 459 -4.29 3.28 8.06
C ARG A 459 -2.78 3.27 7.88
N GLN A 460 -2.12 4.39 8.10
CA GLN A 460 -0.68 4.52 7.84
C GLN A 460 0.02 5.45 8.84
N THR A 461 1.27 5.16 9.18
CA THR A 461 2.14 6.07 9.94
C THR A 461 3.58 5.98 9.44
N SER A 462 4.37 7.00 9.74
CA SER A 462 5.75 7.17 9.27
C SER A 462 6.70 7.49 10.41
N PHE A 463 7.98 7.18 10.20
CA PHE A 463 9.07 7.38 11.15
C PHE A 463 10.29 7.97 10.46
N HIS A 464 11.13 8.68 11.24
CA HIS A 464 12.39 9.16 10.71
C HIS A 464 13.39 8.00 10.58
N ALA A 465 13.68 7.58 9.35
CA ALA A 465 14.53 6.42 9.10
C ALA A 465 16.01 6.77 8.97
N LEU A 466 16.35 7.84 8.22
CA LEU A 466 17.74 8.27 8.08
C LEU A 466 17.84 9.76 7.68
N SER A 467 18.82 10.47 8.25
CA SER A 467 19.31 11.74 7.72
C SER A 467 20.69 11.51 7.14
N GLU A 468 20.91 11.91 5.89
CA GLU A 468 22.03 11.40 5.10
C GLU A 468 23.06 12.47 4.78
N GLN A 469 24.33 12.07 4.85
CA GLN A 469 25.44 12.89 4.40
C GLN A 469 25.48 12.89 2.87
N VAL A 470 25.50 14.09 2.30
CA VAL A 470 25.48 14.33 0.85
C VAL A 470 26.70 15.14 0.44
N SER A 471 27.31 14.77 -0.70
CA SER A 471 28.47 15.46 -1.27
C SER A 471 28.08 16.20 -2.55
N PHE A 472 28.12 17.53 -2.49
CA PHE A 472 27.82 18.43 -3.59
C PHE A 472 29.02 18.61 -4.52
N SER A 473 28.77 18.89 -5.81
CA SER A 473 29.82 19.29 -6.74
C SER A 473 30.38 20.67 -6.36
N ASN A 474 31.66 20.89 -6.62
CA ASN A 474 32.28 22.21 -6.50
C ASN A 474 32.40 22.83 -7.91
N PRO A 475 31.76 23.98 -8.19
CA PRO A 475 31.85 24.65 -9.50
C PRO A 475 33.27 25.05 -9.91
N PHE A 476 34.17 25.24 -8.94
CA PHE A 476 35.53 25.75 -9.18
C PHE A 476 36.60 24.65 -9.26
N ASP A 477 36.27 23.42 -8.88
CA ASP A 477 37.15 22.25 -8.93
C ASP A 477 36.29 20.98 -8.98
N SER A 478 36.25 20.32 -10.13
CA SER A 478 35.45 19.11 -10.35
C SER A 478 35.89 17.89 -9.54
N SER A 479 37.12 17.90 -8.99
CA SER A 479 37.64 16.86 -8.11
C SER A 479 37.26 17.08 -6.64
N ALA A 480 37.08 18.33 -6.22
CA ALA A 480 36.63 18.68 -4.88
C ALA A 480 35.12 18.50 -4.70
N ARG A 481 34.71 18.09 -3.49
CA ARG A 481 33.30 17.92 -3.10
C ARG A 481 33.01 18.65 -1.80
N VAL A 482 31.83 19.24 -1.69
CA VAL A 482 31.39 19.99 -0.51
C VAL A 482 30.38 19.16 0.27
N SER A 483 30.65 18.88 1.55
CA SER A 483 29.71 18.12 2.39
C SER A 483 28.49 18.96 2.80
N GLY A 484 27.36 18.29 2.91
CA GLY A 484 26.14 18.76 3.58
C GLY A 484 25.26 17.58 3.95
N HIS A 485 23.98 17.84 4.18
CA HIS A 485 23.00 16.84 4.59
C HIS A 485 21.70 16.97 3.79
N HIS A 486 21.03 15.84 3.61
CA HIS A 486 19.70 15.76 3.02
C HIS A 486 18.82 14.82 3.86
N THR A 487 17.53 15.13 3.91
CA THR A 487 16.54 14.36 4.65
C THR A 487 15.33 14.15 3.74
N ALA A 488 15.29 13.02 3.04
CA ALA A 488 14.17 12.62 2.18
C ALA A 488 13.65 11.21 2.45
N ARG A 489 14.45 10.35 3.12
CA ARG A 489 14.11 8.95 3.33
C ARG A 489 13.45 8.73 4.69
N PHE A 490 12.20 8.30 4.63
CA PHE A 490 11.35 8.02 5.78
C PHE A 490 10.95 6.56 5.73
N GLY A 491 10.79 5.95 6.89
CA GLY A 491 10.14 4.66 6.99
C GLY A 491 8.64 4.87 7.11
N GLU A 492 7.86 3.93 6.59
CA GLU A 492 6.40 4.00 6.60
C GLU A 492 5.84 2.58 6.81
N ILE A 493 4.67 2.49 7.42
CA ILE A 493 3.94 1.25 7.69
C ILE A 493 2.46 1.46 7.37
N GLU A 494 1.82 0.46 6.76
CA GLU A 494 0.40 0.50 6.41
C GLU A 494 -0.38 -0.74 6.90
N GLN A 495 -1.64 -0.53 7.28
CA GLN A 495 -2.66 -1.56 7.46
C GLN A 495 -3.76 -1.33 6.43
N ARG A 496 -3.99 -2.29 5.53
CA ARG A 496 -5.01 -2.21 4.46
C ARG A 496 -6.30 -2.93 4.86
N GLY A 497 -7.42 -2.24 4.68
CA GLY A 497 -8.79 -2.72 4.87
C GLY A 497 -9.57 -2.74 3.55
N GLN A 498 -10.89 -2.62 3.63
CA GLN A 498 -11.82 -2.73 2.50
C GLN A 498 -11.84 -1.50 1.58
N ALA A 499 -11.91 -1.73 0.27
CA ALA A 499 -12.18 -0.72 -0.74
C ALA A 499 -13.64 -0.22 -0.66
N LEU A 500 -13.83 1.09 -0.58
CA LEU A 500 -15.16 1.70 -0.54
C LEU A 500 -15.71 1.96 -1.95
N THR A 501 -17.04 1.88 -2.08
CA THR A 501 -17.78 2.36 -3.26
C THR A 501 -17.73 3.89 -3.34
N GLY A 502 -18.22 4.49 -4.42
CA GLY A 502 -18.37 5.96 -4.48
C GLY A 502 -19.23 6.51 -3.33
N LYS A 503 -20.31 5.80 -2.95
CA LYS A 503 -21.16 6.16 -1.81
C LYS A 503 -20.42 6.05 -0.47
N GLY A 504 -19.60 5.00 -0.29
CA GLY A 504 -18.76 4.85 0.89
C GLY A 504 -17.66 5.92 0.98
N ALA A 505 -17.07 6.30 -0.17
CA ALA A 505 -16.08 7.37 -0.28
C ALA A 505 -16.67 8.73 0.10
N ASP A 506 -17.84 9.08 -0.45
CA ASP A 506 -18.56 10.31 -0.11
C ASP A 506 -18.87 10.38 1.39
N LEU A 507 -19.34 9.27 1.98
CA LEU A 507 -19.60 9.17 3.43
C LEU A 507 -18.31 9.33 4.24
N TYR A 508 -17.22 8.64 3.87
CA TYR A 508 -15.92 8.78 4.52
C TYR A 508 -15.45 10.25 4.54
N ASP A 509 -15.58 10.94 3.41
CA ASP A 509 -15.24 12.36 3.29
C ASP A 509 -16.19 13.27 4.12
N GLU A 510 -17.47 12.91 4.27
CA GLU A 510 -18.39 13.59 5.18
C GLU A 510 -17.97 13.45 6.65
N VAL A 511 -17.55 12.25 7.06
CA VAL A 511 -17.03 11.99 8.41
C VAL A 511 -15.74 12.75 8.63
N MET A 512 -14.77 12.70 7.70
CA MET A 512 -13.51 13.46 7.83
C MET A 512 -13.74 14.97 7.88
N ARG A 513 -14.71 15.50 7.12
CA ARG A 513 -15.15 16.90 7.25
C ARG A 513 -15.77 17.20 8.62
N ALA A 514 -16.49 16.26 9.24
CA ALA A 514 -17.02 16.41 10.59
C ALA A 514 -15.94 16.35 11.68
N VAL A 515 -14.92 15.49 11.51
CA VAL A 515 -13.72 15.44 12.35
C VAL A 515 -12.99 16.78 12.32
N HIS A 516 -12.74 17.33 11.13
CA HIS A 516 -12.06 18.62 10.98
C HIS A 516 -12.84 19.78 11.62
N ARG A 517 -14.17 19.84 11.46
CA ARG A 517 -15.01 20.84 12.16
C ARG A 517 -14.92 20.67 13.68
N SER A 518 -15.11 19.45 14.19
CA SER A 518 -15.07 19.16 15.62
C SER A 518 -13.72 19.49 16.26
N LYS A 519 -12.61 19.23 15.53
CA LYS A 519 -11.27 19.65 15.94
C LYS A 519 -11.16 21.18 15.97
N PHE A 520 -11.59 21.86 14.91
CA PHE A 520 -11.53 23.31 14.84
C PHE A 520 -12.33 24.00 15.95
N ASP A 521 -13.54 23.50 16.25
CA ASP A 521 -14.36 23.98 17.36
C ASP A 521 -13.64 23.79 18.71
N LEU A 522 -13.06 22.60 18.96
CA LEU A 522 -12.27 22.34 20.17
C LEU A 522 -11.06 23.28 20.29
N GLU A 523 -10.31 23.48 19.20
CA GLU A 523 -9.11 24.33 19.17
C GLU A 523 -9.44 25.81 19.37
N ARG A 524 -10.57 26.28 18.81
CA ARG A 524 -11.11 27.62 19.04
C ARG A 524 -11.51 27.80 20.51
N ASP A 525 -12.31 26.87 21.04
CA ASP A 525 -12.93 27.02 22.36
C ASP A 525 -11.90 26.89 23.50
N GLN A 526 -10.83 26.13 23.29
CA GLN A 526 -9.70 26.02 24.23
C GLN A 526 -8.53 26.97 23.94
N ALA A 527 -8.58 27.75 22.85
CA ALA A 527 -7.52 28.64 22.38
C ALA A 527 -6.12 27.98 22.26
N ARG A 528 -6.08 26.67 21.95
CA ARG A 528 -4.85 25.88 21.77
C ARG A 528 -5.06 24.81 20.70
N LYS A 529 -3.97 24.18 20.25
CA LYS A 529 -4.05 22.99 19.39
C LYS A 529 -4.55 21.78 20.18
N ALA A 530 -5.31 20.92 19.52
CA ALA A 530 -5.74 19.64 20.05
C ALA A 530 -4.52 18.71 20.17
N SER A 531 -4.47 17.93 21.25
CA SER A 531 -3.47 16.86 21.40
C SER A 531 -3.75 15.69 20.45
N SER A 532 -2.77 14.81 20.27
CA SER A 532 -2.92 13.57 19.50
C SER A 532 -4.07 12.69 20.06
N GLU A 533 -4.20 12.60 21.39
CA GLU A 533 -5.29 11.89 22.05
C GLU A 533 -6.66 12.53 21.80
N GLU A 534 -6.78 13.86 21.91
CA GLU A 534 -8.05 14.57 21.65
C GLU A 534 -8.47 14.44 20.18
N TYR A 535 -7.52 14.52 19.25
CA TYR A 535 -7.76 14.27 17.84
C TYR A 535 -8.26 12.84 17.59
N MET A 536 -7.60 11.83 18.16
CA MET A 536 -8.03 10.44 18.04
C MET A 536 -9.37 10.16 18.71
N ALA A 537 -9.73 10.86 19.80
CA ALA A 537 -11.03 10.77 20.43
C ALA A 537 -12.15 11.38 19.56
N ILE A 538 -11.90 12.53 18.93
CA ILE A 538 -12.82 13.13 17.94
C ILE A 538 -12.96 12.20 16.72
N LEU A 539 -11.86 11.66 16.21
CA LEU A 539 -11.83 10.77 15.06
C LEU A 539 -12.70 9.52 15.30
N ARG A 540 -12.49 8.80 16.41
CA ARG A 540 -13.34 7.66 16.80
C ARG A 540 -14.82 8.07 16.89
N ARG A 541 -15.13 9.10 17.69
CA ARG A 541 -16.50 9.58 17.92
C ARG A 541 -17.26 9.89 16.63
N GLU A 542 -16.65 10.60 15.67
CA GLU A 542 -17.35 10.93 14.42
C GLU A 542 -17.53 9.71 13.51
N PHE A 543 -16.60 8.75 13.51
CA PHE A 543 -16.78 7.48 12.78
C PHE A 543 -17.84 6.60 13.43
N ASP A 544 -17.79 6.39 14.75
CA ASP A 544 -18.77 5.58 15.50
C ASP A 544 -20.20 6.09 15.30
N ASN A 545 -20.38 7.41 15.20
CA ASN A 545 -21.68 8.06 15.01
C ASN A 545 -22.20 8.05 13.56
N ARG A 546 -21.37 7.75 12.54
CA ARG A 546 -21.69 8.04 11.13
C ARG A 546 -21.35 6.93 10.14
N PHE A 547 -20.40 6.06 10.45
CA PHE A 547 -19.93 5.00 9.56
C PHE A 547 -20.05 3.65 10.28
N THR A 548 -21.02 2.84 9.84
CA THR A 548 -21.30 1.52 10.41
C THR A 548 -20.08 0.60 10.39
N ASP A 549 -19.78 -0.07 11.51
CA ASP A 549 -18.68 -1.03 11.65
C ASP A 549 -19.15 -2.49 11.61
N ASP A 550 -20.33 -2.71 11.02
CA ASP A 550 -20.92 -4.03 10.76
C ASP A 550 -20.79 -4.39 9.27
N ALA A 551 -20.22 -5.56 8.96
CA ALA A 551 -19.92 -5.97 7.60
C ALA A 551 -21.18 -6.11 6.71
N ASP A 552 -22.26 -6.65 7.26
CA ASP A 552 -23.52 -6.82 6.53
C ASP A 552 -24.23 -5.49 6.28
N GLU A 553 -24.13 -4.52 7.20
CA GLU A 553 -24.64 -3.17 6.99
C GLU A 553 -23.78 -2.40 5.97
N ILE A 554 -22.45 -2.53 5.99
CA ILE A 554 -21.55 -2.00 4.95
C ILE A 554 -21.96 -2.54 3.56
N ARG A 555 -22.27 -3.84 3.48
CA ARG A 555 -22.72 -4.53 2.26
C ARG A 555 -24.12 -4.08 1.81
N ARG A 556 -25.13 -4.19 2.68
CA ARG A 556 -26.53 -3.84 2.36
C ARG A 556 -26.72 -2.35 2.05
N GLN A 557 -25.92 -1.46 2.64
CA GLN A 557 -25.92 -0.05 2.27
C GLN A 557 -25.09 0.26 1.02
N GLY A 558 -24.33 -0.69 0.46
CA GLY A 558 -23.45 -0.48 -0.69
C GLY A 558 -22.33 0.52 -0.41
N LEU A 559 -21.72 0.45 0.77
CA LEU A 559 -20.63 1.34 1.19
C LEU A 559 -19.24 0.75 0.85
N GLY A 560 -19.09 -0.56 0.92
CA GLY A 560 -17.86 -1.29 0.56
C GLY A 560 -18.07 -2.22 -0.64
N PHE A 561 -16.99 -2.54 -1.36
CA PHE A 561 -17.00 -3.56 -2.41
C PHE A 561 -16.72 -4.95 -1.82
N PHE A 562 -17.44 -5.97 -2.30
CA PHE A 562 -17.34 -7.35 -1.82
C PHE A 562 -17.07 -8.33 -2.96
N ARG A 563 -16.35 -9.41 -2.63
CA ARG A 563 -16.14 -10.58 -3.47
C ARG A 563 -17.02 -11.70 -2.94
N TYR A 564 -17.87 -12.24 -3.80
CA TYR A 564 -18.80 -13.30 -3.43
C TYR A 564 -18.19 -14.66 -3.79
N ARG A 565 -18.03 -15.54 -2.80
CA ARG A 565 -17.42 -16.87 -2.96
C ARG A 565 -18.36 -17.96 -2.50
N ILE A 566 -18.40 -19.05 -3.25
CA ILE A 566 -19.19 -20.24 -2.95
C ILE A 566 -18.46 -21.07 -1.90
N VAL A 567 -19.18 -21.46 -0.84
CA VAL A 567 -18.65 -22.26 0.28
C VAL A 567 -19.52 -23.49 0.58
N GLY A 568 -20.82 -23.42 0.30
CA GLY A 568 -21.75 -24.54 0.41
C GLY A 568 -21.65 -25.54 -0.76
N ASP A 569 -22.44 -26.62 -0.67
CA ASP A 569 -22.55 -27.60 -1.74
C ASP A 569 -23.40 -27.03 -2.89
N ALA A 570 -22.88 -27.01 -4.11
CA ALA A 570 -23.64 -26.56 -5.29
C ALA A 570 -24.96 -27.32 -5.49
N ARG A 571 -25.09 -28.54 -4.93
CA ARG A 571 -26.32 -29.33 -4.94
C ARG A 571 -27.39 -28.86 -3.94
N THR A 572 -27.00 -28.11 -2.89
CA THR A 572 -27.93 -27.40 -1.99
C THR A 572 -28.23 -25.98 -2.45
N MET A 573 -27.49 -25.45 -3.43
CA MET A 573 -27.71 -24.11 -3.98
C MET A 573 -28.94 -23.99 -4.86
N SER A 574 -29.57 -25.08 -5.34
CA SER A 574 -30.72 -25.05 -6.25
C SER A 574 -31.89 -24.22 -5.69
N PRO A 575 -32.12 -22.99 -6.19
CA PRO A 575 -33.20 -22.16 -5.67
C PRO A 575 -34.51 -22.61 -6.32
N ARG A 576 -35.55 -22.90 -5.53
CA ARG A 576 -36.92 -22.92 -6.05
C ARG A 576 -37.41 -21.49 -6.25
N VAL A 577 -36.84 -20.80 -7.24
CA VAL A 577 -37.11 -19.39 -7.49
C VAL A 577 -37.78 -19.23 -8.84
N SER A 578 -39.11 -19.31 -8.83
CA SER A 578 -39.98 -18.86 -9.93
C SER A 578 -40.42 -17.39 -9.77
N SER A 579 -39.87 -16.68 -8.77
CA SER A 579 -40.37 -15.40 -8.24
C SER A 579 -39.31 -14.34 -7.95
N GLY A 580 -38.02 -14.62 -8.17
CA GLY A 580 -36.88 -13.76 -7.76
C GLY A 580 -36.60 -13.69 -6.25
N LEU A 581 -37.57 -14.11 -5.41
CA LEU A 581 -37.53 -13.97 -3.95
C LEU A 581 -37.67 -15.33 -3.23
N ASP A 582 -37.11 -15.43 -2.02
CA ASP A 582 -37.33 -16.52 -1.05
C ASP A 582 -38.73 -16.47 -0.40
N GLU A 583 -39.04 -17.46 0.45
CA GLU A 583 -40.31 -17.54 1.19
C GLU A 583 -40.51 -16.37 2.17
N GLU A 584 -39.46 -15.59 2.44
CA GLU A 584 -39.41 -14.46 3.36
C GLU A 584 -39.42 -13.10 2.62
N GLY A 585 -39.39 -13.10 1.29
CA GLY A 585 -39.42 -11.90 0.43
C GLY A 585 -38.06 -11.26 0.16
N ASN A 586 -36.95 -11.93 0.44
CA ASN A 586 -35.58 -11.48 0.14
C ASN A 586 -35.13 -12.02 -1.22
N ASN A 587 -34.16 -11.36 -1.86
CA ASN A 587 -33.58 -11.85 -3.11
C ASN A 587 -32.70 -13.08 -2.93
N VAL A 588 -32.33 -13.69 -4.05
CA VAL A 588 -31.59 -14.96 -4.09
C VAL A 588 -30.20 -14.80 -3.45
N LEU A 589 -29.53 -13.67 -3.61
CA LEU A 589 -28.20 -13.44 -3.02
C LEU A 589 -28.25 -13.43 -1.48
N GLU A 590 -29.17 -12.66 -0.88
CA GLU A 590 -29.34 -12.65 0.59
C GLU A 590 -29.71 -14.05 1.13
N SER A 591 -30.51 -14.80 0.37
CA SER A 591 -30.89 -16.18 0.70
C SER A 591 -29.69 -17.14 0.70
N LEU A 592 -28.83 -17.02 -0.31
CA LEU A 592 -27.59 -17.81 -0.43
C LEU A 592 -26.56 -17.45 0.64
N ILE A 593 -26.50 -16.18 1.07
CA ILE A 593 -25.64 -15.72 2.16
C ILE A 593 -26.16 -16.22 3.51
N ARG A 594 -27.46 -16.02 3.80
CA ARG A 594 -28.10 -16.46 5.05
C ARG A 594 -28.02 -17.98 5.26
N SER A 595 -28.09 -18.75 4.18
CA SER A 595 -27.94 -20.21 4.21
C SER A 595 -26.47 -20.70 4.25
N GLY A 596 -25.48 -19.80 4.23
CA GLY A 596 -24.06 -20.13 4.25
C GLY A 596 -23.54 -20.76 2.96
N ASN A 597 -24.32 -20.74 1.88
CA ASN A 597 -23.90 -21.26 0.58
C ASN A 597 -22.91 -20.30 -0.11
N VAL A 598 -23.08 -18.99 0.10
CA VAL A 598 -22.20 -17.92 -0.40
C VAL A 598 -21.68 -17.10 0.79
N VAL A 599 -20.42 -16.68 0.73
CA VAL A 599 -19.81 -15.72 1.66
C VAL A 599 -19.41 -14.46 0.90
N ALA A 600 -19.67 -13.30 1.48
CA ALA A 600 -19.22 -12.00 0.97
C ALA A 600 -17.94 -11.58 1.70
N GLU A 601 -16.81 -11.63 1.00
CA GLU A 601 -15.49 -11.27 1.52
C GLU A 601 -15.17 -9.82 1.13
N PRO A 602 -14.71 -8.94 2.04
CA PRO A 602 -14.41 -7.55 1.69
C PRO A 602 -13.23 -7.47 0.70
N ILE A 603 -13.38 -6.72 -0.39
CA ILE A 603 -12.29 -6.51 -1.35
C ILE A 603 -11.27 -5.55 -0.75
N VAL A 604 -10.01 -5.99 -0.63
CA VAL A 604 -8.91 -5.19 -0.07
C VAL A 604 -8.65 -3.94 -0.93
N PHE A 605 -8.43 -2.80 -0.27
CA PHE A 605 -8.04 -1.55 -0.91
C PHE A 605 -6.57 -1.60 -1.35
N GLU A 606 -6.35 -1.54 -2.66
CA GLU A 606 -5.05 -1.60 -3.34
C GLU A 606 -4.44 -0.22 -3.66
N ASP A 607 -5.20 0.85 -3.46
CA ASP A 607 -4.80 2.20 -3.85
C ASP A 607 -4.33 3.03 -2.64
N PHE A 608 -4.31 4.36 -2.78
CA PHE A 608 -3.81 5.29 -1.77
C PHE A 608 -4.90 6.30 -1.40
N LEU A 609 -4.84 6.82 -0.18
CA LEU A 609 -5.75 7.86 0.29
C LEU A 609 -5.29 9.25 -0.21
N PRO A 610 -6.10 10.00 -1.00
CA PRO A 610 -5.68 11.30 -1.55
C PRO A 610 -5.23 12.30 -0.48
N ALA A 611 -6.06 12.52 0.56
CA ALA A 611 -5.78 13.49 1.61
C ALA A 611 -4.73 13.02 2.66
N SER A 612 -4.57 11.71 2.86
CA SER A 612 -3.66 11.14 3.87
C SER A 612 -2.22 11.01 3.35
N ALA A 613 -2.03 10.67 2.07
CA ALA A 613 -0.71 10.80 1.44
C ALA A 613 -0.19 12.26 1.55
N ALA A 614 -1.09 13.22 1.29
CA ALA A 614 -0.87 14.65 1.48
C ALA A 614 -0.44 15.04 2.92
N GLY A 615 -1.08 14.48 3.95
CA GLY A 615 -0.73 14.70 5.37
C GLY A 615 0.64 14.14 5.75
N ILE A 616 0.94 12.89 5.34
CA ILE A 616 2.25 12.27 5.53
C ILE A 616 3.35 13.06 4.84
N PHE A 617 3.15 13.46 3.58
CA PHE A 617 4.15 14.27 2.85
C PHE A 617 4.39 15.61 3.55
N GLN A 618 3.35 16.35 3.93
CA GLN A 618 3.55 17.63 4.63
C GLN A 618 4.27 17.47 5.97
N SER A 619 4.00 16.40 6.72
CA SER A 619 4.62 16.16 8.03
C SER A 619 6.03 15.59 7.91
N ASN A 620 6.35 14.79 6.90
CA ASN A 620 7.72 14.36 6.60
C ASN A 620 8.63 15.56 6.23
N LEU A 621 8.11 16.53 5.48
CA LEU A 621 8.87 17.75 5.13
C LEU A 621 9.08 18.72 6.30
N LYS A 622 8.28 18.60 7.38
CA LYS A 622 8.35 19.43 8.58
C LYS A 622 8.98 18.60 9.71
N GLY A 623 10.31 18.57 9.75
CA GLY A 623 11.08 17.80 10.75
C GLY A 623 10.68 18.09 12.22
N PRO A 624 11.02 17.20 13.16
CA PRO A 624 10.40 17.09 14.49
C PRO A 624 10.50 18.34 15.39
N SER A 625 11.36 19.30 15.06
CA SER A 625 11.56 20.55 15.80
C SER A 625 10.87 21.78 15.19
N SER A 626 10.11 21.64 14.10
CA SER A 626 9.41 22.76 13.46
C SER A 626 7.98 22.91 13.98
N PRO A 627 7.64 23.99 14.72
CA PRO A 627 6.26 24.20 15.16
C PRO A 627 5.35 24.35 13.95
N ALA A 628 4.22 23.63 13.94
CA ALA A 628 3.31 23.58 12.79
C ALA A 628 2.72 24.97 12.47
N SER A 629 3.39 25.72 11.59
CA SER A 629 2.95 27.02 11.09
C SER A 629 1.89 26.81 10.01
N SER A 630 0.80 27.58 10.13
CA SER A 630 -0.28 27.69 9.16
C SER A 630 -0.77 26.37 8.56
N THR A 631 -1.86 25.86 9.14
CA THR A 631 -3.05 25.47 8.37
C THR A 631 -3.54 26.66 7.52
N ALA A 632 -2.73 27.10 6.56
CA ALA A 632 -3.18 27.98 5.49
C ALA A 632 -4.27 27.18 4.77
N SER A 633 -5.52 27.64 4.89
CA SER A 633 -6.69 26.79 4.70
C SER A 633 -6.66 26.07 3.35
N SER A 634 -7.05 24.79 3.36
CA SER A 634 -7.43 24.06 2.15
C SER A 634 -8.37 24.90 1.29
N ASP A 635 -9.22 25.70 1.93
CA ASP A 635 -10.26 26.51 1.31
C ASP A 635 -9.70 27.72 0.53
N ALA A 636 -8.46 28.14 0.80
CA ALA A 636 -7.76 29.15 0.00
C ALA A 636 -7.04 28.55 -1.23
N ARG A 637 -6.78 27.23 -1.26
CA ARG A 637 -6.09 26.52 -2.36
C ARG A 637 -7.00 25.63 -3.21
N LYS A 638 -8.18 25.26 -2.69
CA LYS A 638 -9.32 24.69 -3.44
C LYS A 638 -9.88 25.60 -4.55
N ALA A 639 -9.31 26.79 -4.72
CA ALA A 639 -9.53 27.67 -5.86
C ALA A 639 -8.73 27.27 -7.12
N ALA A 640 -7.93 26.20 -7.08
CA ALA A 640 -7.58 25.48 -8.31
C ALA A 640 -8.88 25.07 -9.00
N THR A 641 -9.18 25.68 -10.14
CA THR A 641 -10.47 25.42 -10.80
C THR A 641 -10.55 23.94 -11.20
N LYS A 642 -11.75 23.36 -11.25
CA LYS A 642 -11.93 21.98 -11.73
C LYS A 642 -11.25 21.78 -13.10
N SER A 643 -11.23 22.83 -13.94
CA SER A 643 -10.51 22.85 -15.21
C SER A 643 -8.99 22.66 -15.09
N GLU A 644 -8.33 23.30 -14.11
CA GLU A 644 -6.87 23.19 -13.90
C GLU A 644 -6.45 21.79 -13.45
N SER A 645 -7.25 21.14 -12.59
CA SER A 645 -6.95 19.77 -12.13
C SER A 645 -7.18 18.74 -13.25
N GLU A 646 -8.24 18.91 -14.07
CA GLU A 646 -8.44 18.10 -15.28
C GLU A 646 -7.32 18.31 -16.32
N GLU A 647 -6.81 19.53 -16.47
CA GLU A 647 -5.65 19.80 -17.35
C GLU A 647 -4.35 19.21 -16.77
N ALA A 648 -4.16 19.24 -15.45
CA ALA A 648 -3.04 18.58 -14.78
C ALA A 648 -3.14 17.05 -14.89
N LYS A 649 -4.34 16.46 -14.81
CA LYS A 649 -4.60 15.03 -15.06
C LYS A 649 -4.22 14.66 -16.49
N LYS A 650 -4.70 15.41 -17.50
CA LYS A 650 -4.36 15.18 -18.92
C LYS A 650 -2.86 15.27 -19.19
N ARG A 651 -2.14 16.16 -18.51
CA ARG A 651 -0.68 16.25 -18.59
C ARG A 651 0.01 15.03 -17.97
N LEU A 652 -0.53 14.46 -16.89
CA LEU A 652 -0.02 13.21 -16.33
C LEU A 652 -0.33 12.01 -17.26
N GLU A 653 -1.54 11.92 -17.82
CA GLU A 653 -1.91 10.90 -18.81
C GLU A 653 -0.99 10.92 -20.04
N ALA A 654 -0.72 12.11 -20.59
CA ALA A 654 0.21 12.28 -21.69
C ALA A 654 1.66 11.89 -21.32
N ALA A 655 2.06 12.09 -20.07
CA ALA A 655 3.37 11.70 -19.56
C ALA A 655 3.49 10.18 -19.25
N VAL A 656 2.39 9.53 -18.85
CA VAL A 656 2.32 8.07 -18.67
C VAL A 656 2.23 7.34 -20.02
N GLY A 657 1.61 7.97 -21.02
CA GLY A 657 1.39 7.42 -22.36
C GLY A 657 0.04 6.71 -22.53
N THR A 658 -0.75 6.57 -21.46
CA THR A 658 -2.08 5.94 -21.44
C THR A 658 -3.03 6.67 -20.49
N PRO A 659 -4.36 6.57 -20.66
CA PRO A 659 -5.32 7.04 -19.67
C PRO A 659 -5.08 6.41 -18.29
N LEU A 660 -5.37 7.16 -17.21
CA LEU A 660 -5.31 6.63 -15.85
C LEU A 660 -6.57 5.82 -15.56
N LEU A 661 -6.41 4.58 -15.12
CA LEU A 661 -7.53 3.69 -14.79
C LEU A 661 -8.25 4.19 -13.53
N ASP A 662 -9.58 4.14 -13.53
CA ASP A 662 -10.39 4.45 -12.35
C ASP A 662 -10.35 3.27 -11.37
N PRO A 663 -9.88 3.45 -10.12
CA PRO A 663 -9.89 2.38 -9.12
C PRO A 663 -11.30 1.87 -8.81
N PHE A 664 -12.33 2.73 -8.79
CA PHE A 664 -13.71 2.34 -8.49
C PHE A 664 -14.27 1.38 -9.56
N GLU A 665 -13.95 1.61 -10.84
CA GLU A 665 -14.30 0.68 -11.91
C GLU A 665 -13.60 -0.68 -11.74
N LEU A 666 -12.34 -0.70 -11.31
CA LEU A 666 -11.59 -1.95 -11.12
C LEU A 666 -12.16 -2.78 -9.97
N TYR A 667 -12.54 -2.15 -8.84
CA TYR A 667 -13.20 -2.86 -7.74
C TYR A 667 -14.61 -3.34 -8.13
N SER A 668 -15.38 -2.49 -8.83
CA SER A 668 -16.70 -2.87 -9.37
C SER A 668 -16.61 -4.07 -10.30
N LYS A 669 -15.64 -4.11 -11.22
CA LYS A 669 -15.37 -5.26 -12.11
C LYS A 669 -15.05 -6.54 -11.32
N GLN A 670 -14.31 -6.46 -10.21
CA GLN A 670 -14.04 -7.61 -9.35
C GLN A 670 -15.30 -8.11 -8.61
N GLU A 671 -16.12 -7.20 -8.08
CA GLU A 671 -17.39 -7.52 -7.43
C GLU A 671 -18.36 -8.18 -8.41
N VAL A 672 -18.61 -7.53 -9.54
CA VAL A 672 -19.48 -8.00 -10.63
C VAL A 672 -19.04 -9.38 -11.14
N GLY A 673 -17.76 -9.57 -11.46
CA GLY A 673 -17.26 -10.87 -11.92
C GLY A 673 -17.40 -12.00 -10.88
N SER A 674 -17.36 -11.68 -9.58
CA SER A 674 -17.63 -12.66 -8.52
C SER A 674 -19.13 -13.01 -8.41
N LEU A 675 -20.01 -12.03 -8.61
CA LEU A 675 -21.46 -12.25 -8.69
C LEU A 675 -21.86 -13.06 -9.94
N GLU A 676 -21.21 -12.85 -11.09
CA GLU A 676 -21.39 -13.68 -12.29
C GLU A 676 -21.05 -15.15 -12.03
N ALA A 677 -19.95 -15.41 -11.32
CA ALA A 677 -19.55 -16.77 -10.94
C ALA A 677 -20.59 -17.43 -10.02
N VAL A 678 -21.14 -16.68 -9.05
CA VAL A 678 -22.23 -17.14 -8.17
C VAL A 678 -23.51 -17.41 -8.95
N ALA A 679 -23.97 -16.49 -9.81
CA ALA A 679 -25.17 -16.63 -10.62
C ALA A 679 -25.08 -17.89 -11.52
N LYS A 680 -23.96 -18.05 -12.22
CA LYS A 680 -23.69 -19.20 -13.09
C LYS A 680 -23.71 -20.53 -12.33
N ALA A 681 -23.16 -20.57 -11.12
CA ALA A 681 -23.15 -21.79 -10.30
C ALA A 681 -24.53 -22.10 -9.68
N ALA A 682 -25.33 -21.07 -9.36
CA ALA A 682 -26.72 -21.21 -8.93
C ALA A 682 -27.69 -21.58 -10.08
N GLY A 683 -27.22 -21.61 -11.33
CA GLY A 683 -28.02 -21.94 -12.51
C GLY A 683 -28.88 -20.79 -13.04
N LEU A 684 -28.55 -19.55 -12.67
CA LEU A 684 -29.26 -18.33 -13.09
C LEU A 684 -28.75 -17.83 -14.45
N GLY A 685 -29.61 -17.11 -15.18
CA GLY A 685 -29.32 -16.64 -16.54
C GLY A 685 -28.54 -15.33 -16.58
N ALA A 686 -28.73 -14.48 -15.57
CA ALA A 686 -28.05 -13.19 -15.45
C ALA A 686 -27.81 -12.80 -13.98
N ILE A 687 -26.89 -11.87 -13.75
CA ILE A 687 -26.63 -11.30 -12.40
C ILE A 687 -27.90 -10.68 -11.80
N VAL A 688 -28.76 -10.08 -12.63
CA VAL A 688 -30.00 -9.43 -12.16
C VAL A 688 -30.94 -10.42 -11.46
N ASP A 689 -30.87 -11.71 -11.79
CA ASP A 689 -31.68 -12.76 -11.14
C ASP A 689 -31.24 -13.04 -9.69
N LEU A 690 -30.12 -12.47 -9.23
CA LEU A 690 -29.66 -12.52 -7.83
C LEU A 690 -30.33 -11.46 -6.92
N PHE A 691 -30.93 -10.41 -7.49
CA PHE A 691 -31.27 -9.17 -6.79
C PHE A 691 -32.78 -8.83 -6.77
#